data_AF-A0AA88YCM9-F1
#
_entry.id   AF-A0AA88YCM9-F1
#
_cell.length_a   1.000
_cell.length_b   1.000
_cell.length_c   1.000
_cell.angle_alpha   90.00
_cell.angle_beta   90.00
_cell.angle_gamma   90.00
#
_symmetry.space_group_name_H-M   'P 1'
#
loop_
_entity.id
_entity.type
_entity.pdbx_description
1 polymer ?
#
loop_
_entity_poly.entity_id
_entity_poly.type
_entity_poly.pdbx_seq_one_letter_code
_entity_poly.pdbx_strand_id
1 'polypeptide(L)'
;MVCVEIVRIHKVVTGSHDSQIDYILSTQENLVEGKNMQSRHPNNTSTHDPVYGTILLDISLENVHRTLDRVENQFERVKWDKVDRGKYCAELSKNLLCSEISKDSTANDILSAIETAINTSIQSCNELKQVKGHKKPKLISNNVLLLSKKSKKIFWEIKNFQGGEGGLQRLKLESKLAKKNLRRAQRKEQAEARHLLYQEIMESESHNQRLFYKLTKKQRSGPQMKLSRLFVNDVHLNTEDEIREGWAGYFEELSRPKIIETFDVEYKEQVETDMKCIQQTCEAQQDRSKLDLTHEHILEVVTKLKNGKSADENNITAESIKFGGSVLIDYLQILFGKIVSEKEIPEPFKCGIITPIYKKNNKPLEDPNSYRRITVSSIIGKIFEKIHLDSMESLLTSQQNDLQSGFTKNTSPVYAGLILTEALAEAMDTKQTLYAGFLDASKAFDVVWHDSMLRKLYIQGLEGTDWLLLKNWYTGMRSKVKWGGGYSSAFLESQGVRQGGIWSPTAYKMFINPALDLYETYHLGFKIGSVHLGSPTCADDELLLSTKYQELRTMVNIQETYANRERYTLSEAKSKVMVFNKMARTKEDSGYIELNNKELEIVDSYTHIGIERHSKVKAGDKGEAAVMIARKTIYSLMGAGFHGYNGVNPKVSIKMWAMYVKPRMLYGLESQILKRKDIDAINHYHKKVIKQLMHLPQRTADATVYILAGDIPIEGDLHIKILGQLGNIFRSNGVERKLAERQLAMKEGNIDTRKIRPTINI
;
A
#
# COMPACT_ATOMS: atom_id res chain seq x y z
N MET A 1 33.56 -0.37 7.10
CA MET A 1 33.58 -1.73 7.69
C MET A 1 34.87 -2.35 7.20
N VAL A 2 35.81 -2.72 8.08
CA VAL A 2 37.10 -3.31 7.66
C VAL A 2 36.89 -4.82 7.49
N CYS A 3 37.12 -5.36 6.29
CA CYS A 3 37.18 -6.80 6.06
C CYS A 3 38.64 -7.26 6.17
N VAL A 4 38.89 -8.29 6.97
CA VAL A 4 40.21 -8.92 7.09
C VAL A 4 40.02 -10.41 6.82
N GLU A 5 40.77 -10.94 5.87
CA GLU A 5 40.75 -12.35 5.51
C GLU A 5 42.10 -12.99 5.84
N ILE A 6 42.07 -14.08 6.62
CA ILE A 6 43.28 -14.75 7.09
C ILE A 6 43.47 -16.02 6.26
N VAL A 7 44.57 -16.07 5.50
CA VAL A 7 44.92 -17.22 4.65
C VAL A 7 45.98 -18.06 5.37
N ARG A 8 45.72 -19.36 5.53
CA ARG A 8 46.62 -20.31 6.20
C ARG A 8 47.23 -21.24 5.13
N ILE A 9 48.56 -21.38 5.11
CA ILE A 9 49.27 -22.33 4.22
C ILE A 9 50.02 -23.34 5.10
N HIS A 10 50.03 -24.62 4.70
CA HIS A 10 50.80 -25.66 5.38
C HIS A 10 52.13 -25.87 4.67
N LYS A 11 53.24 -25.58 5.37
CA LYS A 11 54.59 -25.80 4.85
C LYS A 11 55.13 -27.10 5.45
N VAL A 12 55.49 -28.06 4.61
CA VAL A 12 56.12 -29.32 5.07
C VAL A 12 57.62 -29.18 4.88
N VAL A 13 58.34 -28.94 5.98
CA VAL A 13 59.80 -29.08 6.00
C VAL A 13 60.15 -29.93 7.23
N THR A 14 60.82 -31.06 6.97
CA THR A 14 61.41 -31.97 7.96
C THR A 14 60.46 -32.49 9.05
N GLY A 15 59.45 -33.26 8.66
CA GLY A 15 58.80 -34.25 9.55
C GLY A 15 57.95 -33.73 10.72
N SER A 16 57.91 -32.43 10.99
CA SER A 16 56.98 -31.79 11.93
C SER A 16 56.01 -30.87 11.17
N HIS A 17 54.71 -31.06 11.36
CA HIS A 17 53.67 -30.19 10.82
C HIS A 17 53.55 -28.91 11.68
N ASP A 18 54.27 -27.86 11.31
CA ASP A 18 54.05 -26.53 11.89
C ASP A 18 53.10 -25.70 11.02
N SER A 19 52.03 -25.20 11.63
CA SER A 19 51.10 -24.26 10.99
C SER A 19 51.58 -22.82 11.21
N GLN A 20 52.20 -22.20 10.20
CA GLN A 20 52.51 -20.77 10.20
C GLN A 20 51.44 -19.97 9.44
N ILE A 21 51.20 -18.73 9.87
CA ILE A 21 50.38 -17.75 9.15
C ILE A 21 51.37 -16.89 8.35
N ASP A 22 51.38 -17.05 7.04
CA ASP A 22 52.33 -16.33 6.17
C ASP A 22 51.85 -14.91 5.81
N TYR A 23 50.55 -14.73 5.52
CA TYR A 23 50.01 -13.44 5.06
C TYR A 23 48.67 -13.10 5.71
N ILE A 24 48.44 -11.80 5.93
CA ILE A 24 47.14 -11.22 6.30
C ILE A 24 46.73 -10.30 5.15
N LEU A 25 45.61 -10.61 4.50
CA LEU A 25 45.08 -9.78 3.41
C LEU A 25 44.07 -8.78 3.97
N SER A 26 44.27 -7.51 3.61
CA SER A 26 43.44 -6.39 4.05
C SER A 26 43.20 -5.44 2.89
N THR A 27 42.00 -4.84 2.84
CA THR A 27 41.63 -3.84 1.83
C THR A 27 42.10 -2.42 2.20
N GLN A 28 43.02 -2.27 3.15
CA GLN A 28 43.53 -0.99 3.65
C GLN A 28 45.04 -0.93 3.41
N GLU A 29 45.52 0.11 2.72
CA GLU A 29 46.94 0.29 2.37
C GLU A 29 47.83 0.66 3.57
N ASN A 30 47.24 1.14 4.68
CA ASN A 30 47.97 1.73 5.82
C ASN A 30 48.20 0.75 6.99
N LEU A 31 48.41 -0.53 6.71
CA LEU A 31 48.68 -1.52 7.76
C LEU A 31 50.13 -1.36 8.26
N VAL A 32 50.31 -0.89 9.49
CA VAL A 32 51.64 -0.80 10.11
C VAL A 32 52.04 -2.18 10.61
N GLU A 33 53.25 -2.60 10.25
CA GLU A 33 53.81 -3.93 10.53
C GLU A 33 53.51 -4.43 11.97
N GLY A 34 52.92 -5.63 12.07
CA GLY A 34 52.39 -6.16 13.32
C GLY A 34 53.47 -6.65 14.28
N LYS A 35 53.42 -6.23 15.56
CA LYS A 35 54.24 -6.83 16.63
C LYS A 35 53.51 -8.01 17.29
N ASN A 36 54.16 -9.18 17.19
CA ASN A 36 53.91 -10.42 17.93
C ASN A 36 52.55 -11.10 17.71
N MET A 37 52.55 -12.10 16.83
CA MET A 37 51.58 -13.20 16.86
C MET A 37 52.13 -14.32 17.76
N GLN A 38 51.34 -14.80 18.71
CA GLN A 38 51.74 -15.89 19.60
C GLN A 38 50.65 -16.97 19.69
N SER A 39 51.10 -18.23 19.66
CA SER A 39 50.32 -19.40 20.05
C SER A 39 50.33 -19.53 21.57
N ARG A 40 49.22 -19.98 22.17
CA ARG A 40 49.14 -20.23 23.62
C ARG A 40 50.03 -21.39 24.10
N HIS A 41 50.50 -22.23 23.16
CA HIS A 41 51.39 -23.37 23.41
C HIS A 41 52.51 -23.39 22.35
N PRO A 42 53.79 -23.29 22.74
CA PRO A 42 54.92 -23.16 21.80
C PRO A 42 55.08 -24.33 20.81
N ASN A 43 54.61 -25.53 21.18
CA ASN A 43 54.78 -26.77 20.41
C ASN A 43 53.44 -27.35 19.91
N ASN A 44 52.46 -26.50 19.61
CA ASN A 44 51.12 -26.95 19.23
C ASN A 44 51.00 -27.19 17.73
N THR A 45 50.77 -28.45 17.33
CA THR A 45 50.61 -28.88 15.93
C THR A 45 49.14 -29.08 15.52
N SER A 46 48.18 -28.71 16.38
CA SER A 46 46.74 -28.88 16.13
C SER A 46 46.13 -27.76 15.27
N THR A 47 45.35 -28.14 14.25
CA THR A 47 44.68 -27.21 13.32
C THR A 47 43.46 -26.50 13.92
N HIS A 48 42.98 -26.93 15.09
CA HIS A 48 41.72 -26.47 15.69
C HIS A 48 41.87 -25.40 16.78
N ASP A 49 43.09 -25.00 17.13
CA ASP A 49 43.33 -23.97 18.15
C ASP A 49 43.52 -22.55 17.56
N PRO A 50 42.91 -21.51 18.18
CA PRO A 50 43.01 -20.13 17.71
C PRO A 50 44.38 -19.50 18.04
N VAL A 51 44.97 -18.82 17.05
CA VAL A 51 46.17 -17.97 17.21
C VAL A 51 45.75 -16.54 17.60
N TYR A 52 46.52 -15.90 18.48
CA TYR A 52 46.23 -14.53 18.94
C TYR A 52 47.36 -13.58 18.52
N GLY A 53 47.02 -12.43 17.96
CA GLY A 53 47.96 -11.38 17.57
C GLY A 53 47.32 -10.00 17.71
N THR A 54 48.14 -8.97 17.89
CA THR A 54 47.69 -7.57 17.94
C THR A 54 48.17 -6.87 16.69
N ILE A 55 47.24 -6.34 15.89
CA ILE A 55 47.56 -5.53 14.70
C ILE A 55 47.28 -4.08 15.06
N LEU A 56 48.28 -3.21 14.85
CA LEU A 56 48.12 -1.77 15.00
C LEU A 56 47.70 -1.20 13.64
N LEU A 57 46.53 -0.57 13.62
CA LEU A 57 46.07 0.20 12.48
C LEU A 57 46.35 1.66 12.80
N ASP A 58 47.16 2.32 11.97
CA ASP A 58 47.36 3.77 12.09
C ASP A 58 46.16 4.47 11.46
N ILE A 59 45.12 4.63 12.28
CA ILE A 59 43.92 5.37 11.91
C ILE A 59 44.18 6.80 12.35
N SER A 60 44.55 7.65 11.39
CA SER A 60 44.39 9.10 11.53
C SER A 60 42.90 9.36 11.82
N LEU A 61 42.57 9.51 13.10
CA LEU A 61 41.32 10.14 13.52
C LEU A 61 41.50 11.64 13.33
N GLU A 62 41.62 12.08 12.06
CA GLU A 62 41.20 13.44 11.73
C GLU A 62 39.80 13.59 12.28
N ASN A 63 39.64 14.56 13.18
CA ASN A 63 38.41 14.84 13.89
C ASN A 63 37.21 14.78 12.94
N VAL A 64 36.53 13.64 12.90
CA VAL A 64 35.14 13.55 12.44
C VAL A 64 34.26 14.05 13.59
N HIS A 65 34.56 15.25 14.09
CA HIS A 65 33.55 16.28 14.22
C HIS A 65 33.23 16.84 12.82
N ARG A 66 32.92 15.95 11.86
CA ARG A 66 31.67 16.18 11.17
C ARG A 66 30.60 15.96 12.24
N THR A 67 30.29 17.02 12.99
CA THR A 67 28.96 17.60 12.76
C THR A 67 28.83 17.63 11.24
N LEU A 68 28.37 16.51 10.69
CA LEU A 68 27.30 16.62 9.74
C LEU A 68 26.35 17.50 10.56
N ASP A 69 26.36 18.79 10.25
CA ASP A 69 25.12 19.36 9.80
C ASP A 69 24.54 18.31 8.85
N ARG A 70 23.90 17.29 9.44
CA ARG A 70 22.57 16.96 9.02
C ARG A 70 21.98 18.34 8.99
N VAL A 71 21.97 18.93 7.81
CA VAL A 71 20.80 19.64 7.37
C VAL A 71 19.72 18.61 7.63
N GLU A 72 19.24 18.63 8.87
CA GLU A 72 17.99 18.05 9.25
C GLU A 72 17.05 18.90 8.44
N ASN A 73 16.87 18.53 7.17
CA ASN A 73 15.59 18.60 6.51
C ASN A 73 14.65 17.62 7.26
N GLN A 74 14.63 17.69 8.59
CA GLN A 74 13.44 17.47 9.37
C GLN A 74 12.52 18.58 8.91
N PHE A 75 11.76 18.31 7.85
CA PHE A 75 10.55 19.04 7.53
C PHE A 75 9.74 19.06 8.82
N GLU A 76 9.87 20.13 9.60
CA GLU A 76 9.16 20.25 10.85
C GLU A 76 7.71 20.47 10.50
N ARG A 77 6.98 19.36 10.48
CA ARG A 77 5.56 19.37 10.22
C ARG A 77 4.89 20.37 11.16
N VAL A 78 4.17 21.32 10.57
CA VAL A 78 3.39 22.31 11.31
C VAL A 78 2.41 21.60 12.24
N LYS A 79 2.45 21.97 13.52
CA LYS A 79 1.53 21.44 14.55
C LYS A 79 0.30 22.32 14.59
N TRP A 80 -0.62 22.08 13.66
CA TRP A 80 -1.86 22.86 13.49
C TRP A 80 -2.79 22.87 14.72
N ASP A 81 -2.59 21.96 15.66
CA ASP A 81 -3.23 21.96 16.99
C ASP A 81 -2.73 23.09 17.90
N LYS A 82 -1.59 23.69 17.59
CA LYS A 82 -0.94 24.76 18.36
C LYS A 82 -0.93 26.11 17.67
N VAL A 83 -1.38 26.16 16.42
CA VAL A 83 -1.44 27.39 15.63
C VAL A 83 -2.73 28.13 15.98
N ASP A 84 -2.61 29.42 16.32
CA ASP A 84 -3.75 30.31 16.41
C ASP A 84 -4.30 30.56 15.00
N ARG A 85 -5.44 29.95 14.70
CA ARG A 85 -6.03 29.98 13.35
C ARG A 85 -6.51 31.38 12.96
N GLY A 86 -6.97 32.18 13.93
CA GLY A 86 -7.42 33.54 13.67
C GLY A 86 -6.25 34.43 13.25
N LYS A 87 -5.14 34.34 14.00
CA LYS A 87 -3.89 35.06 13.64
C LYS A 87 -3.33 34.61 12.30
N TYR A 88 -3.28 33.30 12.05
CA TYR A 88 -2.81 32.76 10.78
C TYR A 88 -3.64 33.27 9.59
N CYS A 89 -4.97 33.24 9.70
CA CYS A 89 -5.88 33.73 8.67
C CYS A 89 -5.68 35.23 8.41
N ALA A 90 -5.54 36.05 9.47
CA ALA A 90 -5.33 37.48 9.34
C ALA A 90 -3.99 37.82 8.68
N GLU A 91 -2.91 37.14 9.10
CA GLU A 91 -1.57 37.33 8.53
C GLU A 91 -1.51 36.87 7.07
N LEU A 92 -2.14 35.74 6.75
CA LEU A 92 -2.23 35.28 5.36
C LEU A 92 -3.01 36.26 4.48
N SER A 93 -4.14 36.76 4.96
CA SER A 93 -4.94 37.75 4.23
C SER A 93 -4.11 39.00 3.94
N LYS A 94 -3.36 39.49 4.94
CA LYS A 94 -2.45 40.63 4.78
C LYS A 94 -1.35 40.33 3.73
N ASN A 95 -0.69 39.19 3.83
CA ASN A 95 0.40 38.81 2.91
C ASN A 95 -0.10 38.61 1.47
N LEU A 96 -1.31 38.09 1.28
CA LEU A 96 -1.94 37.99 -0.03
C LEU A 96 -2.30 39.37 -0.59
N LEU A 97 -2.91 40.25 0.21
CA LEU A 97 -3.28 41.60 -0.22
C LEU A 97 -2.05 42.47 -0.56
N CYS A 98 -0.91 42.21 0.08
CA CYS A 98 0.37 42.85 -0.24
C CYS A 98 1.11 42.22 -1.43
N SER A 99 0.62 41.11 -2.00
CA SER A 99 1.28 40.47 -3.13
C SER A 99 1.04 41.25 -4.42
N GLU A 100 2.11 41.48 -5.19
CA GLU A 100 2.07 42.20 -6.46
C GLU A 100 1.55 41.30 -7.59
N ILE A 101 0.26 40.96 -7.56
CA ILE A 101 -0.39 40.26 -8.68
C ILE A 101 -0.93 41.30 -9.65
N SER A 102 -0.35 41.35 -10.86
CA SER A 102 -0.78 42.24 -11.93
C SER A 102 -1.72 41.49 -12.91
N LYS A 103 -2.34 42.22 -13.84
CA LYS A 103 -3.14 41.60 -14.91
C LYS A 103 -2.30 40.73 -15.86
N ASP A 104 -1.01 41.02 -15.96
CA ASP A 104 -0.06 40.32 -16.84
C ASP A 104 0.61 39.12 -16.15
N SER A 105 0.41 38.94 -14.84
CA SER A 105 0.93 37.79 -14.10
C SER A 105 0.44 36.48 -14.68
N THR A 106 1.34 35.54 -14.92
CA THR A 106 1.01 34.19 -15.39
C THR A 106 0.40 33.35 -14.25
N ALA A 107 -0.20 32.20 -14.58
CA ALA A 107 -0.66 31.25 -13.57
C ALA A 107 0.47 30.78 -12.63
N ASN A 108 1.71 30.67 -13.11
CA ASN A 108 2.87 30.32 -12.28
C ASN A 108 3.22 31.43 -11.27
N ASP A 109 3.16 32.70 -11.71
CA ASP A 109 3.46 33.85 -10.84
C ASP A 109 2.43 33.97 -9.71
N ILE A 110 1.14 33.83 -10.05
CA ILE A 110 0.04 33.85 -9.07
C ILE A 110 0.20 32.70 -8.07
N LEU A 111 0.48 31.48 -8.54
CA LEU A 111 0.71 30.33 -7.67
C LEU A 111 1.89 30.57 -6.73
N SER A 112 3.02 31.06 -7.25
CA SER A 112 4.21 31.35 -6.45
C SER A 112 3.93 32.40 -5.36
N ALA A 113 3.16 33.44 -5.69
CA ALA A 113 2.73 34.45 -4.73
C ALA A 113 1.88 33.84 -3.59
N ILE A 114 0.92 32.97 -3.93
CA ILE A 114 0.06 32.27 -2.96
C ILE A 114 0.91 31.37 -2.06
N GLU A 115 1.77 30.54 -2.63
CA GLU A 115 2.61 29.60 -1.88
C GLU A 115 3.59 30.34 -0.94
N THR A 116 4.16 31.45 -1.41
CA THR A 116 5.02 32.32 -0.62
C THR A 116 4.25 32.95 0.54
N ALA A 117 3.07 33.52 0.28
CA ALA A 117 2.22 34.11 1.32
C ALA A 117 1.84 33.08 2.39
N ILE A 118 1.49 31.85 1.99
CA ILE A 118 1.21 30.74 2.91
C ILE A 118 2.42 30.46 3.80
N ASN A 119 3.60 30.28 3.20
CA ASN A 119 4.80 29.89 3.93
C ASN A 119 5.29 31.00 4.88
N THR A 120 5.28 32.25 4.44
CA THR A 120 5.61 33.41 5.29
C THR A 120 4.66 33.50 6.48
N SER A 121 3.34 33.34 6.25
CA SER A 121 2.35 33.39 7.33
C SER A 121 2.50 32.23 8.33
N ILE A 122 2.86 31.04 7.85
CA ILE A 122 3.18 29.89 8.71
C ILE A 122 4.43 30.18 9.55
N GLN A 123 5.46 30.78 8.98
CA GLN A 123 6.69 31.15 9.71
C GLN A 123 6.41 32.18 10.81
N SER A 124 5.66 33.24 10.51
CA SER A 124 5.26 34.26 11.48
C SER A 124 4.41 33.69 12.63
N CYS A 125 3.59 32.66 12.35
CA CYS A 125 2.77 32.01 13.38
C CYS A 125 3.50 30.89 14.16
N ASN A 126 4.68 30.47 13.71
CA ASN A 126 5.44 29.35 14.29
C ASN A 126 6.32 29.75 15.48
N GLU A 127 6.36 31.03 15.89
CA GLU A 127 7.19 31.53 17.00
C GLU A 127 6.86 30.96 18.40
N LEU A 128 5.97 29.97 18.52
CA LEU A 128 5.75 29.18 19.74
C LEU A 128 6.50 27.83 19.78
N LYS A 129 7.48 27.61 18.89
CA LYS A 129 8.31 26.39 18.87
C LYS A 129 9.49 26.44 19.85
N GLN A 130 9.19 26.44 21.14
CA GLN A 130 10.06 25.76 22.12
C GLN A 130 9.23 24.76 22.92
N VAL A 131 9.02 23.57 22.34
CA VAL A 131 8.81 22.39 23.17
C VAL A 131 10.17 21.74 23.31
N LYS A 132 10.81 21.93 24.47
CA LYS A 132 11.94 21.11 24.91
C LYS A 132 11.64 19.67 24.50
N GLY A 133 12.42 19.15 23.56
CA GLY A 133 12.22 17.81 23.04
C GLY A 133 12.00 16.88 24.24
N HIS A 134 10.92 16.10 24.21
CA HIS A 134 10.71 15.05 25.20
C HIS A 134 12.04 14.32 25.33
N LYS A 135 12.71 14.45 26.49
CA LYS A 135 13.88 13.65 26.79
C LYS A 135 13.39 12.22 26.64
N LYS A 136 13.82 11.56 25.56
CA LYS A 136 13.51 10.15 25.36
C LYS A 136 13.87 9.47 26.68
N PRO A 137 12.94 8.76 27.34
CA PRO A 137 13.28 8.05 28.56
C PRO A 137 14.49 7.18 28.26
N LYS A 138 15.45 7.14 29.20
CA LYS A 138 16.66 6.32 29.04
C LYS A 138 16.21 4.91 28.66
N LEU A 139 16.58 4.45 27.47
CA LEU A 139 16.13 3.18 26.88
C LEU A 139 16.46 1.94 27.73
N ILE A 140 17.30 2.09 28.76
CA ILE A 140 17.73 1.03 29.67
C ILE A 140 17.95 1.64 31.07
N SER A 141 17.37 1.03 32.10
CA SER A 141 17.57 1.43 33.50
C SER A 141 19.03 1.27 33.94
N ASN A 142 19.48 2.11 34.87
CA ASN A 142 20.81 2.01 35.46
C ASN A 142 21.06 0.61 36.09
N ASN A 143 20.01 -0.04 36.59
CA ASN A 143 20.07 -1.39 37.17
C ASN A 143 20.37 -2.46 36.11
N VAL A 144 19.66 -2.46 34.97
CA VAL A 144 19.94 -3.39 33.86
C VAL A 144 21.36 -3.17 33.32
N LEU A 145 21.81 -1.92 33.23
CA LEU A 145 23.18 -1.60 32.80
C LEU A 145 24.22 -2.15 33.77
N LEU A 146 24.01 -2.00 35.08
CA LEU A 146 24.90 -2.52 36.12
C LEU A 146 24.99 -4.05 36.08
N LEU A 147 23.85 -4.73 35.99
CA LEU A 147 23.79 -6.20 35.89
C LEU A 147 24.42 -6.71 34.59
N SER A 148 24.30 -5.95 33.48
CA SER A 148 24.97 -6.25 32.22
C SER A 148 26.49 -6.18 32.36
N LYS A 149 27.01 -5.11 32.97
CA LYS A 149 28.44 -4.95 33.28
C LYS A 149 28.94 -6.10 34.17
N LYS A 150 28.21 -6.45 35.24
CA LYS A 150 28.54 -7.57 36.14
C LYS A 150 28.58 -8.91 35.39
N SER A 151 27.59 -9.19 34.54
CA SER A 151 27.56 -10.41 33.73
C SER A 151 28.71 -10.47 32.72
N LYS A 152 29.12 -9.35 32.13
CA LYS A 152 30.29 -9.28 31.22
C LYS A 152 31.60 -9.48 31.99
N LYS A 153 31.73 -8.89 33.18
CA LYS A 153 32.92 -9.03 34.03
C LYS A 153 33.19 -10.49 34.39
N ILE A 154 32.18 -11.19 34.91
CA ILE A 154 32.29 -12.62 35.28
C ILE A 154 32.59 -13.50 34.05
N PHE A 155 32.07 -13.15 32.89
CA PHE A 155 32.42 -13.84 31.64
C PHE A 155 33.91 -13.70 31.29
N TRP A 156 34.47 -12.50 31.43
CA TRP A 156 35.90 -12.26 31.23
C TRP A 156 36.76 -12.95 32.30
N GLU A 157 36.31 -12.96 33.56
CA GLU A 157 36.98 -13.68 34.66
C GLU A 157 37.05 -15.19 34.38
N ILE A 158 35.98 -15.81 33.85
CA ILE A 158 36.01 -17.21 33.39
C ILE A 158 37.01 -17.41 32.25
N LYS A 159 37.02 -16.51 31.25
CA LYS A 159 37.88 -16.62 30.06
C LYS A 159 39.37 -16.53 30.42
N ASN A 160 39.69 -15.80 31.48
CA ASN A 160 41.05 -15.55 31.94
C ASN A 160 41.44 -16.41 33.16
N PHE A 161 40.59 -17.35 33.59
CA PHE A 161 40.84 -18.17 34.78
C PHE A 161 41.91 -19.23 34.53
N GLN A 162 42.95 -19.27 35.36
CA GLN A 162 44.08 -20.23 35.29
C GLN A 162 44.16 -21.19 36.50
N GLY A 163 43.13 -21.22 37.36
CA GLY A 163 43.10 -22.04 38.59
C GLY A 163 42.48 -23.43 38.42
N GLY A 164 42.37 -24.18 39.53
CA GLY A 164 41.83 -25.56 39.56
C GLY A 164 40.33 -25.69 39.29
N GLU A 165 39.90 -26.91 39.00
CA GLU A 165 38.56 -27.24 38.47
C GLU A 165 37.39 -26.75 39.37
N GLY A 166 37.56 -26.80 40.70
CA GLY A 166 36.56 -26.30 41.66
C GLY A 166 36.32 -24.79 41.60
N GLY A 167 37.36 -23.99 41.32
CA GLY A 167 37.24 -22.53 41.17
C GLY A 167 36.53 -22.14 39.87
N LEU A 168 36.79 -22.89 38.80
CA LEU A 168 36.11 -22.72 37.51
C LEU A 168 34.62 -23.08 37.61
N GLN A 169 34.26 -24.14 38.35
CA GLN A 169 32.87 -24.52 38.61
C GLN A 169 32.11 -23.41 39.37
N ARG A 170 32.75 -22.80 40.38
CA ARG A 170 32.18 -21.65 41.12
C ARG A 170 31.91 -20.46 40.21
N LEU A 171 32.88 -20.05 39.39
CA LEU A 171 32.69 -18.92 38.44
C LEU A 171 31.61 -19.22 37.40
N LYS A 172 31.51 -20.46 36.91
CA LYS A 172 30.42 -20.89 36.01
C LYS A 172 29.05 -20.76 36.69
N LEU A 173 28.93 -21.10 37.98
CA LEU A 173 27.69 -20.92 38.75
C LEU A 173 27.34 -19.44 38.94
N GLU A 174 28.33 -18.60 39.27
CA GLU A 174 28.15 -17.14 39.39
C GLU A 174 27.74 -16.50 38.07
N SER A 175 28.30 -16.95 36.94
CA SER A 175 27.90 -16.51 35.59
C SER A 175 26.46 -16.88 35.26
N LYS A 176 26.03 -18.11 35.60
CA LYS A 176 24.63 -18.53 35.46
C LYS A 176 23.69 -17.64 36.28
N LEU A 177 24.05 -17.34 37.52
CA LEU A 177 23.26 -16.46 38.40
C LEU A 177 23.22 -15.02 37.89
N ALA A 178 24.35 -14.47 37.44
CA ALA A 178 24.44 -13.12 36.87
C ALA A 178 23.58 -12.98 35.61
N LYS A 179 23.63 -13.95 34.69
CA LYS A 179 22.76 -14.00 33.50
C LYS A 179 21.28 -14.13 33.88
N LYS A 180 20.95 -14.95 34.89
CA LYS A 180 19.58 -15.10 35.40
C LYS A 180 19.04 -13.77 35.96
N ASN A 181 19.85 -13.07 36.75
CA ASN A 181 19.48 -11.78 37.35
C ASN A 181 19.32 -10.69 36.28
N LEU A 182 20.24 -10.63 35.31
CA LEU A 182 20.13 -9.71 34.17
C LEU A 182 18.83 -9.95 33.38
N ARG A 183 18.53 -11.21 33.03
CA ARG A 183 17.29 -11.57 32.32
C ARG A 183 16.04 -11.21 33.12
N ARG A 184 16.06 -11.40 34.44
CA ARG A 184 14.95 -11.00 35.34
C ARG A 184 14.74 -9.49 35.34
N ALA A 185 15.81 -8.72 35.47
CA ALA A 185 15.75 -7.24 35.44
C ALA A 185 15.24 -6.72 34.08
N GLN A 186 15.75 -7.26 32.97
CA GLN A 186 15.28 -6.92 31.62
C GLN A 186 13.78 -7.24 31.44
N ARG A 187 13.33 -8.42 31.90
CA ARG A 187 11.90 -8.79 31.82
C ARG A 187 11.02 -7.88 32.65
N LYS A 188 11.46 -7.47 33.84
CA LYS A 188 10.74 -6.55 34.72
C LYS A 188 10.58 -5.18 34.05
N GLU A 189 11.67 -4.61 33.54
CA GLU A 189 11.64 -3.31 32.85
C GLU A 189 10.78 -3.35 31.58
N GLN A 190 10.86 -4.44 30.79
CA GLN A 190 9.98 -4.63 29.65
C GLN A 190 8.51 -4.78 30.04
N ALA A 191 8.21 -5.40 31.20
CA ALA A 191 6.85 -5.51 31.70
C ALA A 191 6.29 -4.15 32.15
N GLU A 192 7.09 -3.35 32.84
CA GLU A 192 6.75 -1.97 33.23
C GLU A 192 6.50 -1.09 32.01
N ALA A 193 7.38 -1.16 30.99
CA ALA A 193 7.19 -0.42 29.74
C ALA A 193 5.91 -0.83 28.99
N ARG A 194 5.57 -2.13 28.96
CA ARG A 194 4.30 -2.61 28.40
C ARG A 194 3.11 -2.10 29.20
N HIS A 195 3.19 -2.10 30.52
CA HIS A 195 2.12 -1.61 31.38
C HIS A 195 1.82 -0.12 31.14
N LEU A 196 2.85 0.71 31.07
CA LEU A 196 2.71 2.14 30.74
C LEU A 196 2.08 2.35 29.36
N LEU A 197 2.52 1.59 28.36
CA LEU A 197 1.91 1.62 27.02
C LEU A 197 0.42 1.23 27.07
N TYR A 198 0.06 0.20 27.83
CA TYR A 198 -1.33 -0.24 27.94
C TYR A 198 -2.19 0.84 28.63
N GLN A 199 -1.66 1.50 29.65
CA GLN A 199 -2.32 2.65 30.28
C GLN A 199 -2.55 3.78 29.27
N GLU A 200 -1.53 4.15 28.49
CA GLU A 200 -1.66 5.18 27.45
C GLU A 200 -2.70 4.80 26.37
N ILE A 201 -2.75 3.53 25.97
CA ILE A 201 -3.79 3.01 25.06
C ILE A 201 -5.18 3.11 25.71
N MET A 202 -5.33 2.74 26.99
CA MET A 202 -6.61 2.79 27.69
C MET A 202 -7.10 4.24 27.89
N GLU A 203 -6.23 5.16 28.27
CA GLU A 203 -6.57 6.58 28.47
C GLU A 203 -6.93 7.29 27.16
N SER A 204 -6.25 6.93 26.07
CA SER A 204 -6.52 7.51 24.75
C SER A 204 -7.84 7.03 24.15
N GLU A 205 -8.40 5.90 24.60
CA GLU A 205 -9.65 5.34 24.09
C GLU A 205 -10.84 6.31 24.23
N SER A 206 -10.91 7.00 25.37
CA SER A 206 -12.02 7.89 25.74
C SER A 206 -11.83 9.33 25.26
N HIS A 207 -10.58 9.81 25.16
CA HIS A 207 -10.31 11.24 24.91
C HIS A 207 -9.66 11.53 23.54
N ASN A 208 -9.02 10.54 22.90
CA ASN A 208 -8.27 10.77 21.65
C ASN A 208 -8.20 9.53 20.76
N GLN A 209 -9.26 9.28 19.98
CA GLN A 209 -9.35 8.14 19.07
C GLN A 209 -8.19 8.05 18.07
N ARG A 210 -7.65 9.18 17.62
CA ARG A 210 -6.52 9.22 16.69
C ARG A 210 -5.23 8.74 17.34
N LEU A 211 -4.98 9.14 18.59
CA LEU A 211 -3.86 8.65 19.39
C LEU A 211 -4.04 7.15 19.68
N PHE A 212 -5.23 6.72 20.09
CA PHE A 212 -5.56 5.32 20.32
C PHE A 212 -5.22 4.45 19.09
N TYR A 213 -5.69 4.85 17.90
CA TYR A 213 -5.39 4.17 16.65
C TYR A 213 -3.89 4.18 16.32
N LYS A 214 -3.19 5.30 16.58
CA LYS A 214 -1.76 5.43 16.33
C LYS A 214 -0.95 4.49 17.22
N LEU A 215 -1.26 4.43 18.52
CA LEU A 215 -0.56 3.58 19.50
C LEU A 215 -0.77 2.10 19.20
N THR A 216 -2.03 1.68 19.00
CA THR A 216 -2.37 0.29 18.64
C THR A 216 -1.72 -0.12 17.31
N LYS A 217 -1.81 0.71 16.26
CA LYS A 217 -1.19 0.42 14.95
C LYS A 217 0.33 0.33 15.01
N LYS A 218 0.98 1.12 15.87
CA LYS A 218 2.44 1.08 16.06
C LYS A 218 2.89 -0.29 16.55
N GLN A 219 2.15 -0.92 17.46
CA GLN A 219 2.48 -2.25 17.99
C GLN A 219 2.25 -3.39 16.99
N ARG A 220 1.34 -3.19 16.03
CA ARG A 220 1.11 -4.13 14.92
C ARG A 220 2.21 -4.07 13.86
N SER A 221 2.96 -2.98 13.83
CA SER A 221 4.04 -2.82 12.88
C SER A 221 5.22 -3.63 13.39
N GLY A 222 5.66 -4.63 12.63
CA GLY A 222 6.90 -5.35 12.93
C GLY A 222 8.10 -4.40 13.02
N PRO A 223 9.29 -4.90 13.40
CA PRO A 223 10.50 -4.09 13.38
C PRO A 223 10.59 -3.36 12.06
N GLN A 224 10.78 -2.04 12.08
CA GLN A 224 10.95 -1.28 10.86
C GLN A 224 12.22 -1.79 10.20
N MET A 225 12.05 -2.62 9.17
CA MET A 225 13.19 -3.14 8.44
C MET A 225 13.82 -1.96 7.71
N LYS A 226 15.02 -1.57 8.14
CA LYS A 226 15.78 -0.53 7.45
C LYS A 226 16.40 -1.19 6.23
N LEU A 227 16.05 -0.68 5.05
CA LEU A 227 16.74 -1.05 3.83
C LEU A 227 18.20 -0.57 3.94
N SER A 228 19.13 -1.51 3.91
CA SER A 228 20.57 -1.22 3.94
C SER A 228 21.21 -1.26 2.55
N ARG A 229 20.58 -1.96 1.60
CA ARG A 229 21.03 -2.07 0.21
C ARG A 229 19.85 -2.16 -0.74
N LEU A 230 19.96 -1.56 -1.92
CA LEU A 230 18.99 -1.66 -3.01
C LEU A 230 19.65 -2.36 -4.19
N PHE A 231 18.95 -3.26 -4.88
CA PHE A 231 19.46 -3.97 -6.05
C PHE A 231 18.74 -3.45 -7.31
N VAL A 232 19.46 -2.70 -8.14
CA VAL A 232 18.93 -2.11 -9.39
C VAL A 232 19.93 -2.38 -10.49
N ASN A 233 19.48 -2.87 -11.66
CA ASN A 233 20.30 -3.11 -12.84
C ASN A 233 21.57 -3.93 -12.53
N ASP A 234 21.40 -5.02 -11.79
CA ASP A 234 22.47 -5.92 -11.35
C ASP A 234 23.56 -5.30 -10.45
N VAL A 235 23.30 -4.11 -9.90
CA VAL A 235 24.21 -3.40 -8.98
C VAL A 235 23.60 -3.26 -7.59
N HIS A 236 24.43 -3.47 -6.56
CA HIS A 236 24.08 -3.19 -5.16
C HIS A 236 24.44 -1.77 -4.75
N LEU A 237 23.42 -0.98 -4.41
CA LEU A 237 23.51 0.39 -3.94
C LEU A 237 23.40 0.43 -2.42
N ASN A 238 24.37 1.02 -1.74
CA ASN A 238 24.55 0.85 -0.29
C ASN A 238 24.51 2.17 0.51
N THR A 239 24.80 3.31 -0.12
CA THR A 239 24.69 4.62 0.55
C THR A 239 23.27 5.19 0.44
N GLU A 240 22.87 6.08 1.36
CA GLU A 240 21.52 6.67 1.31
C GLU A 240 21.29 7.50 0.03
N ASP A 241 22.35 8.15 -0.49
CA ASP A 241 22.31 8.89 -1.75
C ASP A 241 22.27 7.95 -2.98
N GLU A 242 23.09 6.91 -3.02
CA GLU A 242 23.04 5.89 -4.09
C GLU A 242 21.67 5.21 -4.14
N ILE A 243 21.12 4.80 -2.99
CA ILE A 243 19.79 4.19 -2.93
C ILE A 243 18.73 5.18 -3.43
N ARG A 244 18.85 6.47 -3.09
CA ARG A 244 17.90 7.50 -3.51
C ARG A 244 17.93 7.74 -5.02
N GLU A 245 19.11 7.84 -5.62
CA GLU A 245 19.24 7.96 -7.09
C GLU A 245 18.89 6.63 -7.79
N GLY A 246 19.20 5.49 -7.19
CA GLY A 246 18.80 4.17 -7.69
C GLY A 246 17.28 4.01 -7.76
N TRP A 247 16.55 4.53 -6.78
CA TRP A 247 15.10 4.62 -6.86
C TRP A 247 14.64 5.52 -8.00
N ALA A 248 15.28 6.67 -8.20
CA ALA A 248 14.95 7.58 -9.28
C ALA A 248 15.14 6.91 -10.64
N GLY A 249 16.30 6.28 -10.88
CA GLY A 249 16.57 5.53 -12.10
C GLY A 249 15.58 4.38 -12.34
N TYR A 250 15.22 3.62 -11.30
CA TYR A 250 14.22 2.56 -11.40
C TYR A 250 12.83 3.08 -11.81
N PHE A 251 12.35 4.15 -11.17
CA PHE A 251 11.04 4.71 -11.50
C PHE A 251 11.04 5.50 -12.80
N GLU A 252 12.16 6.10 -13.19
CA GLU A 252 12.33 6.72 -14.49
C GLU A 252 12.24 5.66 -15.59
N GLU A 253 12.96 4.54 -15.48
CA GLU A 253 12.86 3.43 -16.44
C GLU A 253 11.43 2.89 -16.53
N LEU A 254 10.74 2.76 -15.38
CA LEU A 254 9.35 2.33 -15.36
C LEU A 254 8.39 3.33 -16.04
N SER A 255 8.71 4.63 -15.98
CA SER A 255 7.91 5.71 -16.54
C SER A 255 8.34 6.10 -17.96
N ARG A 256 9.18 5.27 -18.59
CA ARG A 256 9.53 5.36 -20.00
C ARG A 256 8.85 4.22 -20.78
N PRO A 257 8.24 4.50 -21.94
CA PRO A 257 7.74 3.46 -22.83
C PRO A 257 8.83 2.45 -23.16
N LYS A 258 8.57 1.17 -22.83
CA LYS A 258 9.47 0.08 -23.20
C LYS A 258 9.27 -0.26 -24.67
N ILE A 259 10.36 -0.64 -25.35
CA ILE A 259 10.27 -1.27 -26.66
C ILE A 259 9.69 -2.66 -26.43
N ILE A 260 8.48 -2.89 -26.94
CA ILE A 260 7.82 -4.19 -26.92
C ILE A 260 7.82 -4.66 -28.36
N GLU A 261 8.44 -5.81 -28.64
CA GLU A 261 8.55 -6.34 -30.02
C GLU A 261 7.19 -6.60 -30.66
N THR A 262 6.20 -7.00 -29.85
CA THR A 262 4.81 -7.24 -30.27
C THR A 262 3.97 -5.96 -30.37
N PHE A 263 4.57 -4.78 -30.18
CA PHE A 263 3.85 -3.52 -30.22
C PHE A 263 3.45 -3.14 -31.64
N ASP A 264 2.20 -2.72 -31.80
CA ASP A 264 1.62 -2.28 -33.06
C ASP A 264 2.12 -0.87 -33.44
N VAL A 265 3.09 -0.83 -34.35
CA VAL A 265 3.70 0.41 -34.85
C VAL A 265 2.71 1.23 -35.67
N GLU A 266 1.86 0.59 -36.47
CA GLU A 266 0.84 1.27 -37.27
C GLU A 266 -0.19 1.94 -36.36
N TYR A 267 -0.62 1.27 -35.30
CA TYR A 267 -1.51 1.86 -34.30
C TYR A 267 -0.86 3.05 -33.59
N LYS A 268 0.46 3.02 -33.33
CA LYS A 268 1.16 4.20 -32.79
C LYS A 268 1.06 5.39 -33.72
N GLU A 269 1.36 5.21 -34.99
CA GLU A 269 1.33 6.28 -35.97
C GLU A 269 -0.10 6.83 -36.12
N GLN A 270 -1.10 5.96 -36.04
CA GLN A 270 -2.50 6.36 -35.99
C GLN A 270 -2.81 7.22 -34.77
N VAL A 271 -2.42 6.78 -33.55
CA VAL A 271 -2.65 7.55 -32.33
C VAL A 271 -1.94 8.91 -32.38
N GLU A 272 -0.70 8.97 -32.86
CA GLU A 272 0.04 10.22 -33.00
C GLU A 272 -0.62 11.19 -34.01
N THR A 273 -1.18 10.65 -35.09
CA THR A 273 -1.94 11.43 -36.08
C THR A 273 -3.24 11.95 -35.48
N ASP A 274 -4.01 11.07 -34.83
CA ASP A 274 -5.27 11.42 -34.16
C ASP A 274 -5.03 12.50 -33.11
N MET A 275 -3.97 12.40 -32.30
CA MET A 275 -3.64 13.40 -31.28
C MET A 275 -3.35 14.79 -31.85
N LYS A 276 -2.76 14.88 -33.05
CA LYS A 276 -2.55 16.16 -33.75
C LYS A 276 -3.88 16.73 -34.22
N CYS A 277 -4.73 15.92 -34.85
CA CYS A 277 -6.06 16.33 -35.31
C CYS A 277 -6.97 16.75 -34.16
N ILE A 278 -6.98 15.98 -33.06
CA ILE A 278 -7.75 16.28 -31.85
C ILE A 278 -7.29 17.62 -31.26
N GLN A 279 -5.98 17.84 -31.12
CA GLN A 279 -5.47 19.11 -30.60
C GLN A 279 -5.95 20.30 -31.44
N GLN A 280 -5.81 20.23 -32.76
CA GLN A 280 -6.28 21.30 -33.66
C GLN A 280 -7.79 21.54 -33.53
N THR A 281 -8.57 20.46 -33.38
CA THR A 281 -10.02 20.53 -33.20
C THR A 281 -10.38 21.23 -31.88
N CYS A 282 -9.78 20.81 -30.77
CA CYS A 282 -10.01 21.40 -29.45
C CYS A 282 -9.51 22.86 -29.35
N GLU A 283 -8.44 23.22 -30.08
CA GLU A 283 -7.94 24.58 -30.15
C GLU A 283 -8.87 25.50 -30.95
N ALA A 284 -9.49 24.98 -32.01
CA ALA A 284 -10.46 25.71 -32.84
C ALA A 284 -11.82 25.90 -32.15
N GLN A 285 -12.20 25.03 -31.20
CA GLN A 285 -13.41 25.18 -30.40
C GLN A 285 -13.32 26.45 -29.52
N GLN A 286 -14.26 27.38 -29.72
CA GLN A 286 -14.40 28.60 -28.90
C GLN A 286 -15.22 28.37 -27.63
N ASP A 287 -15.20 27.14 -27.08
CA ASP A 287 -16.04 26.78 -25.94
C ASP A 287 -15.43 27.24 -24.61
N ARG A 288 -16.28 27.83 -23.77
CA ARG A 288 -15.95 28.10 -22.37
C ARG A 288 -15.92 26.78 -21.62
N SER A 289 -14.86 26.56 -20.84
CA SER A 289 -14.79 25.43 -19.91
C SER A 289 -16.03 25.38 -19.02
N LYS A 290 -16.52 24.17 -18.74
CA LYS A 290 -17.68 23.93 -17.86
C LYS A 290 -17.31 23.89 -16.37
N LEU A 291 -16.07 24.24 -16.04
CA LEU A 291 -15.57 24.24 -14.67
C LEU A 291 -16.33 25.24 -13.80
N ASP A 292 -16.88 24.75 -12.68
CA ASP A 292 -17.47 25.60 -11.65
C ASP A 292 -16.34 26.23 -10.81
N LEU A 293 -15.97 27.46 -11.15
CA LEU A 293 -14.97 28.24 -10.43
C LEU A 293 -15.62 29.22 -9.44
N THR A 294 -16.84 28.97 -8.98
CA THR A 294 -17.46 29.82 -7.94
C THR A 294 -16.70 29.72 -6.62
N HIS A 295 -16.75 30.81 -5.83
CA HIS A 295 -16.12 30.83 -4.52
C HIS A 295 -16.69 29.72 -3.63
N GLU A 296 -18.00 29.49 -3.69
CA GLU A 296 -18.70 28.45 -2.93
C GLU A 296 -18.19 27.04 -3.26
N HIS A 297 -18.05 26.71 -4.55
CA HIS A 297 -17.57 25.39 -4.96
C HIS A 297 -16.11 25.16 -4.56
N ILE A 298 -15.23 26.16 -4.76
CA ILE A 298 -13.82 26.06 -4.34
C ILE A 298 -13.74 25.86 -2.82
N LEU A 299 -14.51 26.62 -2.04
CA LEU A 299 -14.59 26.46 -0.59
C LEU A 299 -15.09 25.06 -0.20
N GLU A 300 -16.11 24.54 -0.88
CA GLU A 300 -16.63 23.19 -0.66
C GLU A 300 -15.52 22.13 -0.85
N VAL A 301 -14.75 22.21 -1.94
CA VAL A 301 -13.62 21.31 -2.21
C VAL A 301 -12.54 21.43 -1.14
N VAL A 302 -12.18 22.66 -0.76
CA VAL A 302 -11.17 22.93 0.29
C VAL A 302 -11.61 22.34 1.64
N THR A 303 -12.86 22.53 2.05
CA THR A 303 -13.36 21.99 3.33
C THR A 303 -13.38 20.47 3.36
N LYS A 304 -13.52 19.80 2.21
CA LYS A 304 -13.47 18.33 2.08
C LYS A 304 -12.05 17.73 2.11
N LEU A 305 -10.98 18.54 2.02
CA LEU A 305 -9.60 18.02 2.09
C LEU A 305 -9.34 17.23 3.38
N LYS A 306 -8.61 16.11 3.31
CA LYS A 306 -8.34 15.30 4.50
C LYS A 306 -7.17 15.88 5.31
N ASN A 307 -7.43 16.25 6.55
CA ASN A 307 -6.41 16.72 7.49
C ASN A 307 -5.41 15.59 7.81
N GLY A 308 -4.21 15.97 8.23
CA GLY A 308 -3.23 15.03 8.75
C GLY A 308 -2.49 14.23 7.67
N LYS A 309 -2.61 14.60 6.40
CA LYS A 309 -1.85 14.02 5.28
C LYS A 309 -0.44 14.65 5.17
N SER A 310 0.39 14.09 4.28
CA SER A 310 1.73 14.60 4.01
C SER A 310 1.64 15.98 3.34
N ALA A 311 2.64 16.83 3.60
CA ALA A 311 2.82 18.07 2.87
C ALA A 311 3.33 17.81 1.44
N ASP A 312 3.15 18.77 0.55
CA ASP A 312 3.76 18.78 -0.78
C ASP A 312 5.23 19.26 -0.75
N GLU A 313 5.80 19.54 -1.94
CA GLU A 313 7.21 19.97 -2.09
C GLU A 313 7.50 21.29 -1.37
N ASN A 314 6.53 22.20 -1.35
CA ASN A 314 6.61 23.51 -0.73
C ASN A 314 6.20 23.50 0.75
N ASN A 315 6.10 22.31 1.36
CA ASN A 315 5.70 22.09 2.74
C ASN A 315 4.27 22.61 3.08
N ILE A 316 3.43 22.79 2.06
CA ILE A 316 2.03 23.17 2.23
C ILE A 316 1.23 21.93 2.63
N THR A 317 0.26 22.10 3.53
CA THR A 317 -0.62 21.05 4.03
C THR A 317 -2.08 21.38 3.75
N ALA A 318 -2.98 20.40 3.83
CA ALA A 318 -4.42 20.63 3.65
C ALA A 318 -4.94 21.66 4.66
N GLU A 319 -4.41 21.62 5.88
CA GLU A 319 -4.67 22.58 6.94
C GLU A 319 -4.21 24.01 6.60
N SER A 320 -3.12 24.18 5.85
CA SER A 320 -2.64 25.48 5.37
C SER A 320 -3.74 26.19 4.56
N ILE A 321 -4.40 25.44 3.66
CA ILE A 321 -5.45 26.00 2.82
C ILE A 321 -6.77 26.16 3.60
N LYS A 322 -7.15 25.12 4.36
CA LYS A 322 -8.41 25.12 5.12
C LYS A 322 -8.53 26.23 6.15
N PHE A 323 -7.41 26.68 6.73
CA PHE A 323 -7.40 27.74 7.73
C PHE A 323 -7.02 29.10 7.14
N GLY A 324 -6.88 29.19 5.81
CA GLY A 324 -6.45 30.41 5.12
C GLY A 324 -7.53 31.48 4.94
N GLY A 325 -8.80 31.18 5.24
CA GLY A 325 -9.91 32.13 5.15
C GLY A 325 -10.41 32.39 3.73
N SER A 326 -11.40 33.28 3.61
CA SER A 326 -12.06 33.59 2.34
C SER A 326 -11.13 34.26 1.33
N VAL A 327 -10.24 35.14 1.79
CA VAL A 327 -9.27 35.84 0.92
C VAL A 327 -8.41 34.83 0.15
N LEU A 328 -7.97 33.73 0.78
CA LEU A 328 -7.24 32.70 0.05
C LEU A 328 -8.10 32.05 -1.05
N ILE A 329 -9.39 31.83 -0.80
CA ILE A 329 -10.30 31.25 -1.80
C ILE A 329 -10.47 32.19 -3.00
N ASP A 330 -10.55 33.50 -2.79
CA ASP A 330 -10.61 34.49 -3.87
C ASP A 330 -9.34 34.43 -4.75
N TYR A 331 -8.17 34.30 -4.13
CA TYR A 331 -6.90 34.16 -4.86
C TYR A 331 -6.80 32.83 -5.61
N LEU A 332 -7.33 31.74 -5.04
CA LEU A 332 -7.45 30.46 -5.75
C LEU A 332 -8.39 30.57 -6.95
N GLN A 333 -9.49 31.30 -6.83
CA GLN A 333 -10.41 31.56 -7.93
C GLN A 333 -9.73 32.31 -9.07
N ILE A 334 -8.96 33.36 -8.76
CA ILE A 334 -8.16 34.11 -9.74
C ILE A 334 -7.16 33.18 -10.44
N LEU A 335 -6.40 32.38 -9.67
CA LEU A 335 -5.44 31.41 -10.20
C LEU A 335 -6.13 30.43 -11.16
N PHE A 336 -7.22 29.80 -10.74
CA PHE A 336 -7.91 28.80 -11.55
C PHE A 336 -8.55 29.40 -12.80
N GLY A 337 -9.09 30.62 -12.71
CA GLY A 337 -9.57 31.37 -13.86
C GLY A 337 -8.45 31.64 -14.88
N LYS A 338 -7.26 32.01 -14.39
CA LYS A 338 -6.08 32.23 -15.24
C LYS A 338 -5.66 30.94 -15.95
N ILE A 339 -5.55 29.83 -15.22
CA ILE A 339 -5.25 28.50 -15.77
C ILE A 339 -6.20 28.14 -16.92
N VAL A 340 -7.52 28.28 -16.70
CA VAL A 340 -8.53 27.96 -17.70
C VAL A 340 -8.43 28.90 -18.92
N SER A 341 -8.20 30.19 -18.70
CA SER A 341 -8.10 31.18 -19.78
C SER A 341 -6.87 30.99 -20.67
N GLU A 342 -5.74 30.62 -20.06
CA GLU A 342 -4.46 30.42 -20.76
C GLU A 342 -4.31 28.98 -21.28
N LYS A 343 -5.14 28.04 -20.79
CA LYS A 343 -5.04 26.60 -21.06
C LYS A 343 -3.69 26.00 -20.65
N GLU A 344 -3.05 26.62 -19.65
CA GLU A 344 -1.70 26.31 -19.18
C GLU A 344 -1.71 25.89 -17.71
N ILE A 345 -1.15 24.72 -17.43
CA ILE A 345 -1.03 24.17 -16.08
C ILE A 345 0.30 24.65 -15.48
N PRO A 346 0.29 25.20 -14.24
CA PRO A 346 1.51 25.60 -13.55
C PRO A 346 2.49 24.43 -13.40
N GLU A 347 3.78 24.71 -13.57
CA GLU A 347 4.84 23.69 -13.48
C GLU A 347 4.85 22.96 -12.11
N PRO A 348 4.61 23.60 -10.96
CA PRO A 348 4.51 22.90 -9.68
C PRO A 348 3.38 21.86 -9.62
N PHE A 349 2.31 22.01 -10.41
CA PHE A 349 1.24 21.00 -10.48
C PHE A 349 1.70 19.76 -11.26
N LYS A 350 2.56 19.96 -12.27
CA LYS A 350 3.20 18.91 -13.06
C LYS A 350 4.36 18.23 -12.33
N CYS A 351 4.70 18.63 -11.10
CA CYS A 351 5.72 18.00 -10.27
C CYS A 351 5.13 17.05 -9.21
N GLY A 352 5.85 15.96 -8.92
CA GLY A 352 5.44 14.92 -7.98
C GLY A 352 6.58 14.44 -7.08
N ILE A 353 6.27 14.19 -5.81
CA ILE A 353 7.20 13.56 -4.87
C ILE A 353 6.82 12.09 -4.68
N ILE A 354 7.66 11.20 -5.17
CA ILE A 354 7.52 9.75 -5.01
C ILE A 354 8.08 9.30 -3.66
N THR A 355 7.29 8.54 -2.91
CA THR A 355 7.74 7.80 -1.73
C THR A 355 7.60 6.29 -1.99
N PRO A 356 8.70 5.51 -2.00
CA PRO A 356 8.64 4.06 -2.10
C PRO A 356 8.03 3.44 -0.85
N ILE A 357 6.94 2.67 -1.00
CA ILE A 357 6.25 1.98 0.08
C ILE A 357 6.40 0.47 -0.08
N TYR A 358 7.05 -0.19 0.86
CA TYR A 358 7.23 -1.63 0.86
C TYR A 358 5.90 -2.40 0.94
N LYS A 359 5.70 -3.35 0.01
CA LYS A 359 4.61 -4.33 0.01
C LYS A 359 4.90 -5.32 1.14
N LYS A 360 4.09 -5.27 2.21
CA LYS A 360 4.27 -6.14 3.39
C LYS A 360 3.82 -7.57 3.08
N ASN A 361 4.72 -8.42 2.59
CA ASN A 361 4.43 -9.82 2.27
C ASN A 361 5.69 -10.71 2.14
N ASN A 362 6.70 -10.51 3.01
CA ASN A 362 7.97 -11.27 3.00
C ASN A 362 8.74 -11.20 1.67
N LYS A 363 8.45 -10.20 0.83
CA LYS A 363 9.21 -9.97 -0.39
C LYS A 363 10.62 -9.45 -0.08
N PRO A 364 11.63 -9.72 -0.92
CA PRO A 364 12.98 -9.23 -0.69
C PRO A 364 13.00 -7.71 -0.56
N LEU A 365 13.56 -7.18 0.53
CA LEU A 365 13.60 -5.73 0.78
C LEU A 365 14.45 -4.99 -0.25
N GLU A 366 15.41 -5.67 -0.83
CA GLU A 366 16.42 -5.11 -1.72
C GLU A 366 15.90 -5.03 -3.17
N ASP A 367 14.84 -5.78 -3.48
CA ASP A 367 14.18 -5.78 -4.78
C ASP A 367 13.21 -4.59 -4.90
N PRO A 368 13.42 -3.66 -5.86
CA PRO A 368 12.53 -2.55 -6.15
C PRO A 368 11.07 -2.97 -6.42
N ASN A 369 10.84 -4.15 -7.01
CA ASN A 369 9.50 -4.65 -7.32
C ASN A 369 8.67 -4.99 -6.06
N SER A 370 9.34 -5.08 -4.91
CA SER A 370 8.72 -5.20 -3.59
C SER A 370 8.10 -3.90 -3.08
N TYR A 371 8.22 -2.80 -3.81
CA TYR A 371 7.71 -1.50 -3.40
C TYR A 371 6.59 -1.01 -4.33
N ARG A 372 5.75 -0.11 -3.81
CA ARG A 372 4.80 0.71 -4.58
C ARG A 372 5.29 2.14 -4.54
N ARG A 373 5.32 2.84 -5.66
CA ARG A 373 5.49 4.30 -5.65
C ARG A 373 4.18 4.94 -5.23
N ILE A 374 4.21 5.84 -4.26
CA ILE A 374 3.09 6.75 -3.98
C ILE A 374 3.57 8.16 -4.25
N THR A 375 2.82 8.89 -5.06
CA THR A 375 3.18 10.24 -5.49
C THR A 375 2.35 11.26 -4.73
N VAL A 376 3.02 12.25 -4.15
CA VAL A 376 2.41 13.44 -3.55
C VAL A 376 2.59 14.60 -4.52
N SER A 377 1.50 15.09 -5.09
CA SER A 377 1.43 16.31 -5.90
C SER A 377 1.05 17.53 -5.06
N SER A 378 1.20 18.73 -5.64
CA SER A 378 0.77 20.02 -5.08
C SER A 378 -0.64 19.95 -4.50
N ILE A 379 -0.83 20.52 -3.31
CA ILE A 379 -2.15 20.55 -2.66
C ILE A 379 -3.11 21.48 -3.39
N ILE A 380 -2.61 22.62 -3.89
CA ILE A 380 -3.41 23.54 -4.70
C ILE A 380 -3.76 22.87 -6.03
N GLY A 381 -2.82 22.19 -6.66
CA GLY A 381 -3.08 21.41 -7.88
C GLY A 381 -4.17 20.35 -7.69
N LYS A 382 -4.21 19.67 -6.53
CA LYS A 382 -5.27 18.70 -6.22
C LYS A 382 -6.66 19.32 -6.08
N ILE A 383 -6.75 20.57 -5.63
CA ILE A 383 -8.02 21.29 -5.56
C ILE A 383 -8.51 21.53 -6.99
N PHE A 384 -7.64 22.03 -7.88
CA PHE A 384 -8.00 22.22 -9.28
C PHE A 384 -8.34 20.90 -9.99
N GLU A 385 -7.53 19.84 -9.83
CA GLU A 385 -7.84 18.51 -10.38
C GLU A 385 -9.22 18.03 -9.95
N LYS A 386 -9.60 18.28 -8.68
CA LYS A 386 -10.89 17.88 -8.14
C LYS A 386 -12.05 18.66 -8.76
N ILE A 387 -11.92 19.98 -8.88
CA ILE A 387 -12.92 20.83 -9.55
C ILE A 387 -13.09 20.39 -11.01
N HIS A 388 -11.98 20.19 -11.72
CA HIS A 388 -11.99 19.71 -13.10
C HIS A 388 -12.70 18.35 -13.20
N LEU A 389 -12.39 17.40 -12.31
CA LEU A 389 -13.04 16.08 -12.30
C LEU A 389 -14.53 16.14 -11.94
N ASP A 390 -14.93 17.00 -11.00
CA ASP A 390 -16.33 17.15 -10.59
C ASP A 390 -17.19 17.66 -11.75
N SER A 391 -16.67 18.59 -12.55
CA SER A 391 -17.36 19.08 -13.75
C SER A 391 -17.58 18.00 -14.83
N MET A 392 -16.75 16.94 -14.82
CA MET A 392 -16.78 15.85 -15.81
C MET A 392 -17.42 14.56 -15.29
N GLU A 393 -17.83 14.51 -14.01
CA GLU A 393 -18.30 13.27 -13.36
C GLU A 393 -19.49 12.64 -14.11
N SER A 394 -20.45 13.46 -14.56
CA SER A 394 -21.63 12.98 -15.28
C SER A 394 -21.28 12.36 -16.64
N LEU A 395 -20.42 13.02 -17.41
CA LEU A 395 -19.97 12.54 -18.72
C LEU A 395 -19.25 11.19 -18.55
N LEU A 396 -18.24 11.16 -17.69
CA LEU A 396 -17.38 10.00 -17.51
C LEU A 396 -18.12 8.80 -16.92
N THR A 397 -19.11 9.05 -16.04
CA THR A 397 -19.95 7.98 -15.49
C THR A 397 -20.83 7.35 -16.57
N SER A 398 -21.33 8.14 -17.52
CA SER A 398 -22.20 7.64 -18.61
C SER A 398 -21.46 6.77 -19.63
N GLN A 399 -20.15 6.95 -19.76
CA GLN A 399 -19.29 6.21 -20.69
C GLN A 399 -18.64 4.98 -20.05
N GLN A 400 -18.81 4.80 -18.74
CA GLN A 400 -18.15 3.73 -18.02
C GLN A 400 -18.86 2.39 -18.22
N ASN A 401 -18.10 1.34 -18.48
CA ASN A 401 -18.60 -0.03 -18.53
C ASN A 401 -19.16 -0.43 -17.16
N ASP A 402 -20.38 -0.98 -17.14
CA ASP A 402 -21.11 -1.34 -15.92
C ASP A 402 -20.40 -2.42 -15.10
N LEU A 403 -19.51 -3.23 -15.70
CA LEU A 403 -18.75 -4.29 -15.02
C LEU A 403 -17.46 -3.77 -14.34
N GLN A 404 -17.11 -2.49 -14.49
CA GLN A 404 -15.98 -1.88 -13.80
C GLN A 404 -16.40 -1.36 -12.40
N SER A 405 -16.12 -2.14 -11.37
CA SER A 405 -16.42 -1.80 -9.97
C SER A 405 -15.32 -0.99 -9.28
N GLY A 406 -14.07 -1.03 -9.78
CA GLY A 406 -12.92 -0.38 -9.16
C GLY A 406 -12.96 1.13 -9.36
N PHE A 407 -12.80 1.90 -8.28
CA PHE A 407 -12.87 3.38 -8.30
C PHE A 407 -14.16 3.96 -8.88
N THR A 408 -15.25 3.19 -8.82
CA THR A 408 -16.58 3.62 -9.25
C THR A 408 -17.39 4.06 -8.03
N LYS A 409 -18.19 5.11 -8.19
CA LYS A 409 -19.03 5.63 -7.11
C LYS A 409 -20.16 4.65 -6.83
N ASN A 410 -20.52 4.49 -5.55
CA ASN A 410 -21.58 3.58 -5.11
C ASN A 410 -21.38 2.09 -5.48
N THR A 411 -20.15 1.68 -5.83
CA THR A 411 -19.77 0.28 -6.03
C THR A 411 -18.85 -0.22 -4.92
N SER A 412 -18.54 -1.52 -4.95
CA SER A 412 -17.58 -2.15 -4.07
C SER A 412 -16.78 -3.19 -4.85
N PRO A 413 -15.46 -3.38 -4.60
CA PRO A 413 -14.71 -4.49 -5.16
C PRO A 413 -15.38 -5.85 -4.90
N VAL A 414 -16.08 -5.97 -3.76
CA VAL A 414 -16.82 -7.18 -3.36
C VAL A 414 -17.88 -7.58 -4.41
N TYR A 415 -18.39 -6.64 -5.20
CA TYR A 415 -19.39 -6.92 -6.23
C TYR A 415 -18.86 -7.77 -7.39
N ALA A 416 -17.59 -7.61 -7.80
CA ALA A 416 -16.98 -8.53 -8.75
C ALA A 416 -16.96 -9.98 -8.22
N GLY A 417 -16.75 -10.15 -6.90
CA GLY A 417 -16.86 -11.44 -6.22
C GLY A 417 -18.29 -11.96 -6.06
N LEU A 418 -19.27 -11.06 -5.94
CA LEU A 418 -20.69 -11.41 -5.92
C LEU A 418 -21.12 -11.93 -7.30
N ILE A 419 -20.74 -11.24 -8.38
CA ILE A 419 -21.04 -11.66 -9.75
C ILE A 419 -20.46 -13.04 -10.05
N LEU A 420 -19.22 -13.32 -9.65
CA LEU A 420 -18.63 -14.67 -9.74
C LEU A 420 -19.48 -15.73 -9.01
N THR A 421 -20.05 -15.36 -7.87
CA THR A 421 -20.85 -16.27 -7.04
C THR A 421 -22.21 -16.55 -7.66
N GLU A 422 -22.84 -15.54 -8.25
CA GLU A 422 -24.08 -15.70 -9.01
C GLU A 422 -23.85 -16.50 -10.30
N ALA A 423 -22.76 -16.24 -11.02
CA ALA A 423 -22.38 -17.04 -12.20
C ALA A 423 -22.15 -18.51 -11.83
N LEU A 424 -21.50 -18.77 -10.69
CA LEU A 424 -21.31 -20.12 -10.17
C LEU A 424 -22.64 -20.79 -9.81
N ALA A 425 -23.57 -20.06 -9.17
CA ALA A 425 -24.89 -20.56 -8.81
C ALA A 425 -25.69 -20.94 -10.06
N GLU A 426 -25.78 -20.04 -11.04
CA GLU A 426 -26.46 -20.30 -12.30
C GLU A 426 -25.85 -21.51 -13.02
N ALA A 427 -24.51 -21.60 -13.12
CA ALA A 427 -23.84 -22.73 -13.76
C ALA A 427 -24.12 -24.07 -13.05
N MET A 428 -24.29 -24.08 -11.72
CA MET A 428 -24.69 -25.28 -10.99
C MET A 428 -26.13 -25.67 -11.32
N ASP A 429 -27.05 -24.71 -11.36
CA ASP A 429 -28.48 -24.95 -11.62
C ASP A 429 -28.72 -25.40 -13.08
N THR A 430 -27.99 -24.82 -14.03
CA THR A 430 -28.04 -25.20 -15.46
C THR A 430 -27.18 -26.41 -15.81
N LYS A 431 -26.42 -26.96 -14.84
CA LYS A 431 -25.47 -28.07 -15.03
C LYS A 431 -24.47 -27.78 -16.14
N GLN A 432 -23.76 -26.66 -16.02
CA GLN A 432 -22.70 -26.25 -16.93
C GLN A 432 -21.38 -26.11 -16.17
N THR A 433 -20.27 -26.41 -16.86
CA THR A 433 -18.94 -26.03 -16.36
C THR A 433 -18.80 -24.52 -16.44
N LEU A 434 -18.21 -23.89 -15.41
CA LEU A 434 -17.85 -22.47 -15.41
C LEU A 434 -16.34 -22.33 -15.41
N TYR A 435 -15.82 -21.64 -16.43
CA TYR A 435 -14.42 -21.26 -16.54
C TYR A 435 -14.25 -19.81 -16.10
N ALA A 436 -13.26 -19.57 -15.23
CA ALA A 436 -12.92 -18.26 -14.73
C ALA A 436 -11.43 -17.96 -15.02
N GLY A 437 -11.16 -16.94 -15.83
CA GLY A 437 -9.82 -16.41 -16.06
C GLY A 437 -9.56 -15.20 -15.16
N PHE A 438 -8.56 -15.26 -14.31
CA PHE A 438 -8.09 -14.13 -13.51
C PHE A 438 -6.89 -13.53 -14.20
N LEU A 439 -6.98 -12.27 -14.63
CA LEU A 439 -5.91 -11.54 -15.29
C LEU A 439 -5.44 -10.38 -14.39
N ASP A 440 -4.12 -10.17 -14.32
CA ASP A 440 -3.49 -9.09 -13.54
C ASP A 440 -2.54 -8.31 -14.46
N ALA A 441 -2.79 -7.00 -14.59
CA ALA A 441 -1.93 -6.11 -15.36
C ALA A 441 -0.66 -5.74 -14.56
N SER A 442 0.50 -5.92 -15.18
CA SER A 442 1.79 -5.64 -14.55
C SER A 442 2.02 -4.15 -14.37
N LYS A 443 1.96 -3.67 -13.11
CA LYS A 443 2.19 -2.27 -12.75
C LYS A 443 1.28 -1.31 -13.54
N ALA A 444 0.01 -1.66 -13.69
CA ALA A 444 -0.93 -1.03 -14.61
C ALA A 444 -0.96 0.51 -14.56
N PHE A 445 -0.99 1.09 -13.36
CA PHE A 445 -0.97 2.55 -13.17
C PHE A 445 0.33 3.20 -13.65
N ASP A 446 1.45 2.49 -13.61
CA ASP A 446 2.76 3.03 -13.90
C ASP A 446 3.10 3.04 -15.40
N VAL A 447 2.31 2.37 -16.23
CA VAL A 447 2.59 2.12 -17.66
C VAL A 447 1.50 2.64 -18.61
N VAL A 448 0.50 3.38 -18.10
CA VAL A 448 -0.57 3.97 -18.93
C VAL A 448 0.03 4.90 -19.99
N TRP A 449 -0.17 4.58 -21.27
CA TRP A 449 0.30 5.43 -22.37
C TRP A 449 -0.56 6.69 -22.50
N HIS A 450 0.05 7.85 -22.26
CA HIS A 450 -0.65 9.14 -22.17
C HIS A 450 -1.43 9.51 -23.43
N ASP A 451 -0.83 9.38 -24.61
CA ASP A 451 -1.50 9.77 -25.87
C ASP A 451 -2.75 8.92 -26.13
N SER A 452 -2.63 7.60 -25.98
CA SER A 452 -3.79 6.71 -26.14
C SER A 452 -4.87 6.99 -25.08
N MET A 453 -4.48 7.24 -23.84
CA MET A 453 -5.41 7.62 -22.77
C MET A 453 -6.15 8.93 -23.09
N LEU A 454 -5.43 9.98 -23.54
CA LEU A 454 -6.02 11.27 -23.91
C LEU A 454 -6.91 11.15 -25.15
N ARG A 455 -6.52 10.34 -26.14
CA ARG A 455 -7.33 10.01 -27.32
C ARG A 455 -8.66 9.34 -26.93
N LYS A 456 -8.62 8.36 -26.03
CA LYS A 456 -9.83 7.66 -25.55
C LYS A 456 -10.77 8.58 -24.79
N LEU A 457 -10.22 9.44 -23.93
CA LEU A 457 -11.00 10.46 -23.23
C LEU A 457 -11.71 11.40 -24.20
N TYR A 458 -11.04 11.79 -25.30
CA TYR A 458 -11.67 12.59 -26.35
C TYR A 458 -12.81 11.85 -27.04
N ILE A 459 -12.61 10.58 -27.42
CA ILE A 459 -13.66 9.74 -28.02
C ILE A 459 -14.88 9.59 -27.08
N GLN A 460 -14.64 9.59 -25.77
CA GLN A 460 -15.67 9.55 -24.73
C GLN A 460 -16.28 10.93 -24.41
N GLY A 461 -15.94 11.96 -25.17
CA GLY A 461 -16.57 13.28 -25.13
C GLY A 461 -15.82 14.36 -24.35
N LEU A 462 -14.61 14.10 -23.85
CA LEU A 462 -13.78 15.15 -23.25
C LEU A 462 -13.13 15.98 -24.35
N GLU A 463 -13.64 17.18 -24.61
CA GLU A 463 -13.21 18.03 -25.72
C GLU A 463 -12.83 19.46 -25.27
N GLY A 464 -12.41 20.29 -26.22
CA GLY A 464 -12.16 21.72 -26.03
C GLY A 464 -11.13 22.04 -24.95
N THR A 465 -11.47 23.05 -24.14
CA THR A 465 -10.59 23.57 -23.08
C THR A 465 -10.24 22.51 -22.04
N ASP A 466 -11.20 21.65 -21.66
CA ASP A 466 -11.01 20.65 -20.61
C ASP A 466 -10.02 19.55 -21.06
N TRP A 467 -10.09 19.15 -22.33
CA TRP A 467 -9.11 18.23 -22.93
C TRP A 467 -7.71 18.85 -23.03
N LEU A 468 -7.62 20.12 -23.46
CA LEU A 468 -6.34 20.83 -23.58
C LEU A 468 -5.64 21.00 -22.23
N LEU A 469 -6.39 21.34 -21.17
CA LEU A 469 -5.88 21.40 -19.81
C LEU A 469 -5.33 20.06 -19.34
N LEU A 470 -6.06 18.96 -19.58
CA LEU A 470 -5.60 17.63 -19.21
C LEU A 470 -4.36 17.22 -20.00
N LYS A 471 -4.31 17.50 -21.31
CA LYS A 471 -3.12 17.27 -22.13
C LYS A 471 -1.92 18.05 -21.60
N ASN A 472 -2.08 19.34 -21.29
CA ASN A 472 -1.01 20.16 -20.73
C ASN A 472 -0.54 19.62 -19.37
N TRP A 473 -1.45 19.10 -18.54
CA TRP A 473 -1.13 18.47 -17.25
C TRP A 473 -0.21 17.26 -17.37
N TYR A 474 -0.47 16.39 -18.36
CA TYR A 474 0.32 15.19 -18.62
C TYR A 474 1.59 15.47 -19.43
N THR A 475 1.65 16.60 -20.13
CA THR A 475 2.83 17.01 -20.89
C THR A 475 3.91 17.57 -19.96
N GLY A 476 5.10 16.97 -19.97
CA GLY A 476 6.24 17.47 -19.19
C GLY A 476 6.18 17.12 -17.69
N MET A 477 5.36 16.15 -17.29
CA MET A 477 5.30 15.69 -15.90
C MET A 477 6.68 15.26 -15.38
N ARG A 478 7.04 15.73 -14.19
CA ARG A 478 8.31 15.37 -13.53
C ARG A 478 8.06 14.78 -12.14
N SER A 479 8.99 13.93 -11.72
CA SER A 479 8.99 13.40 -10.36
C SER A 479 10.38 13.39 -9.74
N LYS A 480 10.42 13.48 -8.40
CA LYS A 480 11.61 13.26 -7.56
C LYS A 480 11.29 12.20 -6.52
N VAL A 481 12.28 11.40 -6.12
CA VAL A 481 12.12 10.40 -5.06
C VAL A 481 12.53 10.97 -3.71
N LYS A 482 11.66 10.83 -2.72
CA LYS A 482 11.97 11.11 -1.30
C LYS A 482 12.47 9.85 -0.62
N TRP A 483 13.74 9.85 -0.25
CA TRP A 483 14.38 8.75 0.48
C TRP A 483 15.46 9.26 1.43
N GLY A 484 15.63 8.62 2.60
CA GLY A 484 16.67 9.00 3.57
C GLY A 484 16.56 10.42 4.15
N GLY A 485 15.44 11.12 3.93
CA GLY A 485 15.28 12.52 4.34
C GLY A 485 15.68 13.55 3.27
N GLY A 486 16.18 13.11 2.12
CA GLY A 486 16.48 13.97 0.96
C GLY A 486 15.63 13.65 -0.27
N TYR A 487 15.89 14.39 -1.35
CA TYR A 487 15.27 14.21 -2.67
C TYR A 487 16.31 13.80 -3.71
N SER A 488 15.91 12.93 -4.64
CA SER A 488 16.73 12.59 -5.79
C SER A 488 16.79 13.73 -6.82
N SER A 489 17.60 13.53 -7.85
CA SER A 489 17.42 14.22 -9.13
C SER A 489 15.98 14.05 -9.65
N ALA A 490 15.49 15.06 -10.38
CA ALA A 490 14.19 15.02 -11.02
C ALA A 490 14.28 14.29 -12.36
N PHE A 491 13.26 13.50 -12.69
CA PHE A 491 13.15 12.79 -13.96
C PHE A 491 11.77 13.00 -14.60
N LEU A 492 11.69 12.77 -15.90
CA LEU A 492 10.46 12.90 -16.68
C LEU A 492 9.60 11.63 -16.56
N GLU A 493 8.29 11.81 -16.41
CA GLU A 493 7.31 10.73 -16.47
C GLU A 493 6.60 10.76 -17.84
N SER A 494 7.11 10.00 -18.81
CA SER A 494 6.54 9.93 -20.18
C SER A 494 5.37 8.96 -20.31
N GLN A 495 5.08 8.17 -19.28
CA GLN A 495 3.92 7.31 -19.19
C GLN A 495 3.50 7.10 -17.73
N GLY A 496 2.33 6.50 -17.54
CA GLY A 496 1.76 6.19 -16.25
C GLY A 496 0.95 7.33 -15.67
N VAL A 497 0.03 6.99 -14.79
CA VAL A 497 -0.75 7.93 -13.99
C VAL A 497 -0.24 7.91 -12.54
N ARG A 498 -0.27 9.05 -11.86
CA ARG A 498 0.27 9.18 -10.50
C ARG A 498 -0.52 8.35 -9.49
N GLN A 499 0.14 7.44 -8.79
CA GLN A 499 -0.47 6.73 -7.66
C GLN A 499 -0.69 7.68 -6.48
N GLY A 500 -1.87 8.32 -6.43
CA GLY A 500 -2.23 9.38 -5.48
C GLY A 500 -2.76 10.67 -6.11
N GLY A 501 -2.79 10.76 -7.45
CA GLY A 501 -3.45 11.84 -8.19
C GLY A 501 -4.98 11.70 -8.15
N ILE A 502 -5.70 12.82 -8.27
CA ILE A 502 -7.17 12.83 -8.22
C ILE A 502 -7.75 12.28 -9.53
N TRP A 503 -7.16 12.67 -10.67
CA TRP A 503 -7.56 12.19 -12.00
C TRP A 503 -7.15 10.75 -12.31
N SER A 504 -6.10 10.26 -11.67
CA SER A 504 -5.44 9.00 -12.04
C SER A 504 -6.36 7.77 -12.06
N PRO A 505 -7.27 7.56 -11.09
CA PRO A 505 -8.21 6.44 -11.15
C PRO A 505 -9.18 6.53 -12.33
N THR A 506 -9.73 7.72 -12.59
CA THR A 506 -10.64 7.97 -13.72
C THR A 506 -9.94 7.74 -15.04
N ALA A 507 -8.74 8.30 -15.21
CA ALA A 507 -7.95 8.16 -16.42
C ALA A 507 -7.61 6.69 -16.71
N TYR A 508 -7.28 5.91 -15.67
CA TYR A 508 -7.07 4.47 -15.81
C TYR A 508 -8.34 3.71 -16.22
N LYS A 509 -9.50 4.00 -15.59
CA LYS A 509 -10.78 3.37 -15.96
C LYS A 509 -11.11 3.62 -17.43
N MET A 510 -11.00 4.87 -17.86
CA MET A 510 -11.29 5.26 -19.25
C MET A 510 -10.30 4.64 -20.24
N PHE A 511 -9.04 4.45 -19.84
CA PHE A 511 -8.04 3.77 -20.64
C PHE A 511 -8.34 2.28 -20.87
N ILE A 512 -8.89 1.57 -19.88
CA ILE A 512 -9.23 0.14 -19.99
C ILE A 512 -10.65 -0.12 -20.51
N ASN A 513 -11.56 0.85 -20.40
CA ASN A 513 -12.98 0.72 -20.77
C ASN A 513 -13.21 0.08 -22.14
N PRO A 514 -12.54 0.52 -23.23
CA PRO A 514 -12.79 -0.05 -24.54
C PRO A 514 -12.49 -1.55 -24.61
N ALA A 515 -11.55 -2.07 -23.82
CA ALA A 515 -11.27 -3.50 -23.77
C ALA A 515 -12.46 -4.29 -23.20
N LEU A 516 -13.09 -3.76 -22.15
CA LEU A 516 -14.26 -4.37 -21.52
C LEU A 516 -15.47 -4.36 -22.47
N ASP A 517 -15.62 -3.30 -23.26
CA ASP A 517 -16.71 -3.14 -24.23
C ASP A 517 -16.59 -4.13 -25.42
N LEU A 518 -15.38 -4.61 -25.75
CA LEU A 518 -15.18 -5.61 -26.81
C LEU A 518 -15.89 -6.94 -26.51
N TYR A 519 -15.95 -7.36 -25.25
CA TYR A 519 -16.63 -8.62 -24.89
C TYR A 519 -18.12 -8.58 -25.18
N GLU A 520 -18.77 -7.47 -24.85
CA GLU A 520 -20.19 -7.27 -25.14
C GLU A 520 -20.44 -7.14 -26.65
N THR A 521 -19.57 -6.40 -27.35
CA THR A 521 -19.61 -6.20 -28.80
C THR A 521 -19.49 -7.52 -29.57
N TYR A 522 -18.57 -8.39 -29.18
CA TYR A 522 -18.40 -9.72 -29.78
C TYR A 522 -19.32 -10.78 -29.18
N HIS A 523 -20.21 -10.40 -28.27
CA HIS A 523 -21.15 -11.27 -27.57
C HIS A 523 -20.52 -12.43 -26.81
N LEU A 524 -19.27 -12.28 -26.37
CA LEU A 524 -18.50 -13.28 -25.64
C LEU A 524 -18.78 -13.22 -24.14
N GLY A 525 -18.65 -14.35 -23.45
CA GLY A 525 -18.61 -14.43 -21.99
C GLY A 525 -19.95 -14.77 -21.35
N PHE A 526 -19.91 -14.97 -20.03
CA PHE A 526 -21.03 -15.48 -19.25
C PHE A 526 -22.22 -14.51 -19.24
N LYS A 527 -23.45 -15.05 -19.26
CA LYS A 527 -24.69 -14.29 -19.23
C LYS A 527 -25.71 -14.99 -18.33
N ILE A 528 -26.52 -14.20 -17.61
CA ILE A 528 -27.70 -14.70 -16.90
C ILE A 528 -28.93 -14.05 -17.54
N GLY A 529 -29.59 -14.82 -18.42
CA GLY A 529 -30.61 -14.29 -19.33
C GLY A 529 -30.05 -13.20 -20.23
N SER A 530 -30.60 -11.98 -20.15
CA SER A 530 -30.14 -10.82 -20.91
C SER A 530 -28.99 -10.04 -20.27
N VAL A 531 -28.59 -10.38 -19.03
CA VAL A 531 -27.57 -9.64 -18.29
C VAL A 531 -26.18 -10.22 -18.60
N HIS A 532 -25.29 -9.40 -19.15
CA HIS A 532 -23.91 -9.78 -19.45
C HIS A 532 -22.99 -9.65 -18.23
N LEU A 533 -22.24 -10.73 -17.93
CA LEU A 533 -21.37 -10.87 -16.75
C LEU A 533 -19.96 -11.35 -17.14
N GLY A 534 -19.55 -11.11 -18.39
CA GLY A 534 -18.33 -11.72 -18.95
C GLY A 534 -17.05 -11.23 -18.31
N SER A 535 -16.97 -9.96 -17.92
CA SER A 535 -15.72 -9.31 -17.47
C SER A 535 -15.83 -8.50 -16.16
N PRO A 536 -16.31 -9.05 -15.01
CA PRO A 536 -16.37 -8.28 -13.76
C PRO A 536 -14.98 -7.80 -13.35
N THR A 537 -14.77 -6.49 -13.34
CA THR A 537 -13.43 -5.90 -13.19
C THR A 537 -13.38 -5.00 -11.97
N CYS A 538 -12.24 -4.99 -11.29
CA CYS A 538 -11.93 -4.05 -10.23
C CYS A 538 -10.56 -3.43 -10.46
N ALA A 539 -10.54 -2.28 -11.14
CA ALA A 539 -9.32 -1.63 -11.58
C ALA A 539 -8.47 -2.55 -12.45
N ASP A 540 -7.27 -2.94 -12.01
CA ASP A 540 -6.31 -3.79 -12.71
C ASP A 540 -6.55 -5.30 -12.51
N ASP A 541 -7.41 -5.68 -11.55
CA ASP A 541 -7.86 -7.05 -11.35
C ASP A 541 -9.07 -7.33 -12.27
N GLU A 542 -8.86 -8.12 -13.32
CA GLU A 542 -9.90 -8.48 -14.29
C GLU A 542 -10.28 -9.96 -14.16
N LEU A 543 -11.58 -10.22 -14.08
CA LEU A 543 -12.15 -11.57 -14.06
C LEU A 543 -12.92 -11.80 -15.35
N LEU A 544 -12.53 -12.82 -16.10
CA LEU A 544 -13.24 -13.29 -17.29
C LEU A 544 -14.04 -14.55 -16.97
N LEU A 545 -15.31 -14.60 -17.38
CA LEU A 545 -16.23 -15.70 -17.10
C LEU A 545 -16.83 -16.24 -18.39
N SER A 546 -16.84 -17.57 -18.54
CA SER A 546 -17.49 -18.25 -19.66
C SER A 546 -17.87 -19.69 -19.31
N THR A 547 -18.89 -20.24 -19.97
CA THR A 547 -19.22 -21.68 -19.91
C THR A 547 -18.48 -22.52 -20.95
N LYS A 548 -17.77 -21.89 -21.89
CA LYS A 548 -17.07 -22.55 -23.00
C LYS A 548 -15.58 -22.25 -22.92
N TYR A 549 -14.76 -23.30 -22.97
CA TYR A 549 -13.31 -23.15 -22.85
C TYR A 549 -12.70 -22.31 -23.99
N GLN A 550 -13.14 -22.54 -25.23
CA GLN A 550 -12.66 -21.77 -26.40
C GLN A 550 -13.07 -20.29 -26.34
N GLU A 551 -14.24 -19.99 -25.79
CA GLU A 551 -14.67 -18.61 -25.61
C GLU A 551 -13.80 -17.88 -24.58
N LEU A 552 -13.51 -18.50 -23.43
CA LEU A 552 -12.56 -17.94 -22.47
C LEU A 552 -11.18 -17.72 -23.13
N ARG A 553 -10.71 -18.65 -23.96
CA ARG A 553 -9.47 -18.50 -24.72
C ARG A 553 -9.51 -17.27 -25.64
N THR A 554 -10.59 -17.09 -26.39
CA THR A 554 -10.79 -15.89 -27.23
C THR A 554 -10.78 -14.62 -26.39
N MET A 555 -11.44 -14.62 -25.22
CA MET A 555 -11.48 -13.43 -24.35
C MET A 555 -10.09 -13.07 -23.80
N VAL A 556 -9.26 -14.06 -23.44
CA VAL A 556 -7.86 -13.86 -23.03
C VAL A 556 -7.03 -13.31 -24.19
N ASN A 557 -7.17 -13.86 -25.39
CA ASN A 557 -6.45 -13.39 -26.58
C ASN A 557 -6.83 -11.94 -26.95
N ILE A 558 -8.10 -11.56 -26.80
CA ILE A 558 -8.56 -10.17 -27.00
C ILE A 558 -7.84 -9.25 -26.01
N GLN A 559 -7.76 -9.66 -24.74
CA GLN A 559 -7.12 -8.84 -23.71
C GLN A 559 -5.61 -8.72 -23.89
N GLU A 560 -4.95 -9.80 -24.29
CA GLU A 560 -3.53 -9.78 -24.66
C GLU A 560 -3.29 -8.86 -25.87
N THR A 561 -4.11 -8.98 -26.91
CA THR A 561 -4.02 -8.12 -28.11
C THR A 561 -4.21 -6.65 -27.74
N TYR A 562 -5.20 -6.36 -26.91
CA TYR A 562 -5.43 -5.01 -26.41
C TYR A 562 -4.24 -4.50 -25.58
N ALA A 563 -3.71 -5.32 -24.67
CA ALA A 563 -2.56 -4.97 -23.85
C ALA A 563 -1.32 -4.64 -24.69
N ASN A 564 -1.02 -5.46 -25.69
CA ASN A 564 0.07 -5.24 -26.63
C ASN A 564 -0.10 -3.93 -27.41
N ARG A 565 -1.30 -3.68 -27.95
CA ARG A 565 -1.64 -2.44 -28.65
C ARG A 565 -1.53 -1.19 -27.76
N GLU A 566 -1.76 -1.35 -26.47
CA GLU A 566 -1.82 -0.26 -25.49
C GLU A 566 -0.56 -0.13 -24.63
N ARG A 567 0.52 -0.85 -24.98
CA ARG A 567 1.85 -0.80 -24.34
C ARG A 567 1.88 -1.21 -22.87
N TYR A 568 1.01 -2.11 -22.45
CA TYR A 568 1.11 -2.74 -21.14
C TYR A 568 1.14 -4.26 -21.25
N THR A 569 1.56 -4.93 -20.17
CA THR A 569 1.69 -6.39 -20.17
C THR A 569 0.86 -7.01 -19.06
N LEU A 570 0.33 -8.20 -19.34
CA LEU A 570 -0.36 -9.03 -18.35
C LEU A 570 0.66 -9.95 -17.68
N SER A 571 0.49 -10.18 -16.37
CA SER A 571 1.40 -10.99 -15.58
C SER A 571 1.04 -12.47 -15.69
N GLU A 572 1.81 -13.25 -16.45
CA GLU A 572 1.66 -14.72 -16.53
C GLU A 572 1.71 -15.40 -15.16
N ALA A 573 2.60 -14.92 -14.27
CA ALA A 573 2.80 -15.52 -12.95
C ALA A 573 1.58 -15.37 -12.04
N LYS A 574 0.82 -14.28 -12.19
CA LYS A 574 -0.34 -13.97 -11.35
C LYS A 574 -1.68 -14.26 -12.03
N SER A 575 -1.69 -14.33 -13.35
CA SER A 575 -2.85 -14.68 -14.13
C SER A 575 -3.06 -16.19 -14.05
N LYS A 576 -4.30 -16.63 -13.78
CA LYS A 576 -4.63 -18.03 -13.52
C LYS A 576 -6.01 -18.36 -14.08
N VAL A 577 -6.24 -19.63 -14.37
CA VAL A 577 -7.57 -20.14 -14.73
C VAL A 577 -8.10 -21.01 -13.60
N MET A 578 -9.37 -20.85 -13.24
CA MET A 578 -10.08 -21.80 -12.38
C MET A 578 -11.25 -22.43 -13.13
N VAL A 579 -11.48 -23.70 -12.85
CA VAL A 579 -12.62 -24.45 -13.40
C VAL A 579 -13.55 -24.84 -12.25
N PHE A 580 -14.78 -24.35 -12.31
CA PHE A 580 -15.84 -24.67 -11.37
C PHE A 580 -16.88 -25.59 -12.01
N ASN A 581 -17.59 -26.36 -11.17
CA ASN A 581 -18.63 -27.28 -11.58
C ASN A 581 -18.23 -28.21 -12.75
N LYS A 582 -16.98 -28.72 -12.70
CA LYS A 582 -16.36 -29.46 -13.80
C LYS A 582 -17.21 -30.69 -14.18
N MET A 583 -17.81 -30.65 -15.36
CA MET A 583 -18.45 -31.81 -15.98
C MET A 583 -17.45 -32.62 -16.82
N ALA A 584 -17.87 -33.77 -17.36
CA ALA A 584 -17.03 -34.57 -18.25
C ALA A 584 -16.58 -33.73 -19.46
N ARG A 585 -15.26 -33.72 -19.74
CA ARG A 585 -14.71 -32.95 -20.86
C ARG A 585 -15.27 -33.48 -22.18
N THR A 586 -15.62 -32.56 -23.05
CA THR A 586 -15.95 -32.86 -24.45
C THR A 586 -14.67 -32.85 -25.29
N LYS A 587 -14.70 -33.43 -26.50
CA LYS A 587 -13.57 -33.33 -27.44
C LYS A 587 -13.25 -31.87 -27.85
N GLU A 588 -14.21 -30.96 -27.69
CA GLU A 588 -14.10 -29.53 -28.01
C GLU A 588 -13.25 -28.74 -26.99
N ASP A 589 -12.98 -29.32 -25.80
CA ASP A 589 -12.11 -28.75 -24.75
C ASP A 589 -10.61 -29.07 -24.99
N SER A 590 -10.20 -29.29 -26.23
CA SER A 590 -8.80 -29.57 -26.59
C SER A 590 -7.98 -28.27 -26.74
N GLY A 591 -6.72 -28.32 -26.30
CA GLY A 591 -5.78 -27.18 -26.34
C GLY A 591 -5.63 -26.44 -25.01
N TYR A 592 -4.77 -25.42 -25.03
CA TYR A 592 -4.37 -24.65 -23.85
C TYR A 592 -4.76 -23.19 -24.01
N ILE A 593 -5.08 -22.52 -22.90
CA ILE A 593 -5.19 -21.06 -22.87
C ILE A 593 -3.79 -20.54 -22.64
N GLU A 594 -3.31 -19.70 -23.56
CA GLU A 594 -1.98 -19.12 -23.50
C GLU A 594 -2.08 -17.63 -23.19
N LEU A 595 -1.04 -17.11 -22.56
CA LEU A 595 -0.80 -15.70 -22.34
C LEU A 595 0.70 -15.46 -22.50
N ASN A 596 1.09 -14.49 -23.34
CA ASN A 596 2.49 -14.21 -23.69
C ASN A 596 3.24 -15.47 -24.15
N ASN A 597 2.60 -16.30 -24.99
CA ASN A 597 3.12 -17.60 -25.45
C ASN A 597 3.42 -18.63 -24.34
N LYS A 598 2.82 -18.49 -23.15
CA LYS A 598 2.89 -19.49 -22.08
C LYS A 598 1.51 -19.96 -21.66
N GLU A 599 1.39 -21.26 -21.41
CA GLU A 599 0.16 -21.84 -20.89
C GLU A 599 -0.20 -21.24 -19.53
N LEU A 600 -1.44 -20.76 -19.40
CA LEU A 600 -1.99 -20.31 -18.12
C LEU A 600 -2.28 -21.50 -17.22
N GLU A 601 -1.72 -21.45 -16.02
CA GLU A 601 -1.92 -22.48 -15.01
C GLU A 601 -3.40 -22.57 -14.58
N ILE A 602 -3.95 -23.78 -14.64
CA ILE A 602 -5.27 -24.10 -14.08
C ILE A 602 -5.10 -24.48 -12.60
N VAL A 603 -5.72 -23.72 -11.71
CA VAL A 603 -5.61 -23.88 -10.25
C VAL A 603 -6.93 -24.28 -9.60
N ASP A 604 -6.84 -24.99 -8.47
CA ASP A 604 -8.00 -25.35 -7.65
C ASP A 604 -8.39 -24.26 -6.64
N SER A 605 -7.51 -23.28 -6.40
CA SER A 605 -7.76 -22.17 -5.49
C SER A 605 -7.08 -20.88 -5.93
N TYR A 606 -7.78 -19.75 -5.79
CA TYR A 606 -7.24 -18.42 -6.11
C TYR A 606 -7.79 -17.35 -5.17
N THR A 607 -6.98 -16.33 -4.85
CA THR A 607 -7.43 -15.18 -4.06
C THR A 607 -7.81 -14.03 -4.99
N HIS A 608 -9.11 -13.87 -5.23
CA HIS A 608 -9.67 -12.77 -6.04
C HIS A 608 -10.17 -11.66 -5.10
N ILE A 609 -9.80 -10.39 -5.33
CA ILE A 609 -10.23 -9.21 -4.54
C ILE A 609 -10.08 -9.37 -3.01
N GLY A 610 -9.09 -10.16 -2.57
CA GLY A 610 -8.83 -10.49 -1.17
C GLY A 610 -9.73 -11.59 -0.57
N ILE A 611 -10.49 -12.29 -1.41
CA ILE A 611 -11.40 -13.39 -1.06
C ILE A 611 -10.87 -14.69 -1.68
N GLU A 612 -10.63 -15.71 -0.86
CA GLU A 612 -10.20 -17.02 -1.33
C GLU A 612 -11.37 -17.77 -1.98
N ARG A 613 -11.13 -18.30 -3.19
CA ARG A 613 -12.06 -19.09 -3.99
C ARG A 613 -11.47 -20.47 -4.17
N HIS A 614 -12.29 -21.52 -4.07
CA HIS A 614 -11.88 -22.89 -4.37
C HIS A 614 -12.86 -23.55 -5.34
N SER A 615 -12.33 -24.35 -6.26
CA SER A 615 -13.10 -25.16 -7.22
C SER A 615 -13.99 -26.20 -6.52
N LYS A 616 -13.54 -26.70 -5.36
CA LYS A 616 -14.23 -27.68 -4.51
C LYS A 616 -14.19 -27.19 -3.05
N VAL A 617 -15.36 -26.93 -2.46
CA VAL A 617 -15.46 -26.44 -1.07
C VAL A 617 -16.32 -27.39 -0.23
N LYS A 618 -15.76 -27.92 0.87
CA LYS A 618 -16.52 -28.67 1.87
C LYS A 618 -17.20 -27.69 2.83
N ALA A 619 -18.25 -28.18 3.49
CA ALA A 619 -18.97 -27.36 4.47
C ALA A 619 -18.10 -27.09 5.70
N GLY A 620 -17.86 -25.82 6.03
CA GLY A 620 -17.02 -25.38 7.16
C GLY A 620 -15.71 -24.72 6.73
N ASP A 621 -15.22 -24.98 5.50
CA ASP A 621 -13.90 -24.51 5.04
C ASP A 621 -13.82 -22.98 5.02
N LYS A 622 -14.88 -22.30 4.56
CA LYS A 622 -14.94 -20.82 4.52
C LYS A 622 -14.95 -20.24 5.92
N GLY A 623 -15.66 -20.90 6.84
CA GLY A 623 -15.67 -20.53 8.26
C GLY A 623 -14.28 -20.61 8.90
N GLU A 624 -13.54 -21.70 8.68
CA GLU A 624 -12.20 -21.84 9.24
C GLU A 624 -11.19 -20.88 8.60
N ALA A 625 -11.32 -20.57 7.30
CA ALA A 625 -10.50 -19.55 6.63
C ALA A 625 -10.71 -18.17 7.28
N ALA A 626 -11.96 -17.76 7.52
CA ALA A 626 -12.29 -16.53 8.24
C ALA A 626 -11.71 -16.51 9.67
N VAL A 627 -11.84 -17.63 10.40
CA VAL A 627 -11.24 -17.80 11.73
C VAL A 627 -9.71 -17.67 11.68
N MET A 628 -9.05 -18.19 10.64
CA MET A 628 -7.61 -18.06 10.47
C MET A 628 -7.18 -16.59 10.27
N ILE A 629 -7.94 -15.80 9.49
CA ILE A 629 -7.71 -14.36 9.33
C ILE A 629 -7.86 -13.64 10.68
N ALA A 630 -8.87 -14.02 11.46
CA ALA A 630 -9.09 -13.48 12.80
C ALA A 630 -7.90 -13.79 13.73
N ARG A 631 -7.44 -15.06 13.79
CA ARG A 631 -6.27 -15.48 14.57
C ARG A 631 -5.02 -14.67 14.20
N LYS A 632 -4.69 -14.59 12.90
CA LYS A 632 -3.55 -13.80 12.41
C LYS A 632 -3.64 -12.33 12.83
N THR A 633 -4.84 -11.76 12.82
CA THR A 633 -5.06 -10.37 13.25
C THR A 633 -4.90 -10.21 14.76
N ILE A 634 -5.42 -11.12 15.57
CA ILE A 634 -5.24 -11.14 17.03
C ILE A 634 -3.75 -11.21 17.38
N TYR A 635 -2.98 -12.11 16.76
CA TYR A 635 -1.55 -12.20 16.99
C TYR A 635 -0.83 -10.87 16.72
N SER A 636 -1.24 -10.14 15.68
CA SER A 636 -0.68 -8.81 15.40
C SER A 636 -1.01 -7.77 16.48
N LEU A 637 -2.06 -7.97 17.28
CA LEU A 637 -2.52 -7.05 18.32
C LEU A 637 -2.00 -7.39 19.72
N MET A 638 -1.32 -8.53 19.89
CA MET A 638 -0.79 -8.95 21.19
C MET A 638 0.12 -7.87 21.81
N GLY A 639 1.01 -7.26 21.02
CA GLY A 639 1.87 -6.16 21.48
C GLY A 639 1.13 -4.90 21.91
N ALA A 640 -0.13 -4.72 21.50
CA ALA A 640 -1.01 -3.64 21.93
C ALA A 640 -1.85 -4.00 23.17
N GLY A 641 -1.58 -5.15 23.80
CA GLY A 641 -2.29 -5.58 25.00
C GLY A 641 -3.53 -6.42 24.73
N PHE A 642 -3.68 -7.02 23.54
CA PHE A 642 -4.78 -7.95 23.24
C PHE A 642 -4.56 -9.35 23.90
N HIS A 643 -4.12 -9.38 25.17
CA HIS A 643 -3.74 -10.59 25.91
C HIS A 643 -4.82 -11.09 26.87
N GLY A 644 -6.05 -10.55 26.78
CA GLY A 644 -7.07 -10.79 27.79
C GLY A 644 -6.58 -10.30 29.16
N TYR A 645 -6.52 -11.21 30.14
CA TYR A 645 -6.25 -10.88 31.55
C TYR A 645 -4.94 -10.11 31.79
N ASN A 646 -3.91 -10.36 30.98
CA ASN A 646 -2.60 -9.71 31.08
C ASN A 646 -2.46 -8.48 30.15
N GLY A 647 -3.58 -7.99 29.64
CA GLY A 647 -3.65 -7.00 28.58
C GLY A 647 -4.30 -5.68 29.00
N VAL A 648 -4.88 -4.99 28.01
CA VAL A 648 -5.76 -3.85 28.25
C VAL A 648 -7.10 -4.32 28.80
N ASN A 649 -7.83 -3.43 29.48
CA ASN A 649 -9.11 -3.75 30.09
C ASN A 649 -10.14 -4.29 29.05
N PRO A 650 -11.21 -4.97 29.51
CA PRO A 650 -12.17 -5.60 28.61
C PRO A 650 -12.86 -4.65 27.63
N LYS A 651 -13.21 -3.44 28.08
CA LYS A 651 -13.83 -2.40 27.23
C LYS A 651 -12.96 -2.07 26.01
N VAL A 652 -11.66 -1.83 26.25
CA VAL A 652 -10.70 -1.51 25.20
C VAL A 652 -10.43 -2.72 24.31
N SER A 653 -10.36 -3.91 24.89
CA SER A 653 -10.19 -5.17 24.16
C SER A 653 -11.36 -5.43 23.19
N ILE A 654 -12.60 -5.24 23.61
CA ILE A 654 -13.78 -5.36 22.73
C ILE A 654 -13.73 -4.31 21.61
N LYS A 655 -13.37 -3.07 21.93
CA LYS A 655 -13.22 -2.01 20.91
C LYS A 655 -12.15 -2.39 19.87
N MET A 656 -11.02 -2.95 20.31
CA MET A 656 -9.99 -3.47 19.40
C MET A 656 -10.49 -4.65 18.55
N TRP A 657 -11.29 -5.55 19.12
CA TRP A 657 -11.92 -6.65 18.39
C TRP A 657 -12.84 -6.13 17.29
N ALA A 658 -13.76 -5.22 17.62
CA ALA A 658 -14.71 -4.62 16.70
C ALA A 658 -14.03 -3.76 15.61
N MET A 659 -12.92 -3.08 15.93
CA MET A 659 -12.22 -2.22 14.97
C MET A 659 -11.27 -2.97 14.03
N TYR A 660 -10.59 -4.02 14.50
CA TYR A 660 -9.50 -4.65 13.74
C TYR A 660 -9.77 -6.09 13.34
N VAL A 661 -10.35 -6.89 14.22
CA VAL A 661 -10.46 -8.35 14.01
C VAL A 661 -11.75 -8.69 13.28
N LYS A 662 -12.90 -8.27 13.82
CA LYS A 662 -14.22 -8.56 13.27
C LYS A 662 -14.37 -8.10 11.81
N PRO A 663 -13.95 -6.86 11.42
CA PRO A 663 -14.10 -6.41 10.03
C PRO A 663 -13.26 -7.22 9.04
N ARG A 664 -12.05 -7.65 9.43
CA ARG A 664 -11.17 -8.48 8.58
C ARG A 664 -11.65 -9.92 8.49
N MET A 665 -12.18 -10.47 9.59
CA MET A 665 -12.75 -11.81 9.63
C MET A 665 -13.99 -11.92 8.74
N LEU A 666 -14.82 -10.87 8.70
CA LEU A 666 -16.08 -10.86 7.96
C LEU A 666 -15.96 -10.27 6.55
N TYR A 667 -14.78 -9.85 6.10
CA TYR A 667 -14.64 -9.21 4.79
C TYR A 667 -14.94 -10.19 3.66
N GLY A 668 -15.88 -9.84 2.77
CA GLY A 668 -16.17 -10.60 1.55
C GLY A 668 -17.03 -11.85 1.75
N LEU A 669 -17.31 -12.25 3.00
CA LEU A 669 -18.17 -13.39 3.30
C LEU A 669 -19.60 -13.18 2.80
N GLU A 670 -20.08 -11.93 2.79
CA GLU A 670 -21.39 -11.57 2.25
C GLU A 670 -21.51 -11.79 0.73
N SER A 671 -20.39 -11.93 0.01
CA SER A 671 -20.36 -12.27 -1.42
C SER A 671 -20.14 -13.76 -1.68
N GLN A 672 -20.29 -14.62 -0.68
CA GLN A 672 -20.06 -16.05 -0.79
C GLN A 672 -21.28 -16.84 -0.33
N ILE A 673 -21.52 -17.98 -0.96
CA ILE A 673 -22.50 -18.96 -0.47
C ILE A 673 -21.95 -19.62 0.80
N LEU A 674 -22.46 -19.22 1.97
CA LEU A 674 -22.08 -19.79 3.27
C LEU A 674 -23.04 -20.92 3.66
N LYS A 675 -22.50 -22.02 4.17
CA LYS A 675 -23.29 -23.11 4.77
C LYS A 675 -23.42 -22.87 6.27
N ARG A 676 -24.41 -23.51 6.91
CA ARG A 676 -24.62 -23.38 8.36
C ARG A 676 -23.36 -23.69 9.18
N LYS A 677 -22.59 -24.71 8.79
CA LYS A 677 -21.30 -25.05 9.41
C LYS A 677 -20.27 -23.92 9.35
N ASP A 678 -20.26 -23.11 8.29
CA ASP A 678 -19.35 -21.97 8.18
C ASP A 678 -19.71 -20.89 9.21
N ILE A 679 -21.01 -20.55 9.30
CA ILE A 679 -21.54 -19.57 10.24
C ILE A 679 -21.31 -20.03 11.68
N ASP A 680 -21.61 -21.29 11.99
CA ASP A 680 -21.44 -21.86 13.32
C ASP A 680 -19.96 -21.84 13.75
N ALA A 681 -19.02 -22.16 12.85
CA ALA A 681 -17.58 -22.09 13.14
C ALA A 681 -17.13 -20.67 13.50
N ILE A 682 -17.53 -19.67 12.71
CA ILE A 682 -17.18 -18.27 12.96
C ILE A 682 -17.83 -17.78 14.25
N ASN A 683 -19.11 -18.08 14.45
CA ASN A 683 -19.85 -17.64 15.64
C ASN A 683 -19.32 -18.30 16.92
N HIS A 684 -18.97 -19.60 16.86
CA HIS A 684 -18.30 -20.29 17.96
C HIS A 684 -16.96 -19.61 18.31
N TYR A 685 -16.14 -19.31 17.31
CA TYR A 685 -14.86 -18.64 17.53
C TYR A 685 -15.03 -17.23 18.11
N HIS A 686 -15.98 -16.45 17.59
CA HIS A 686 -16.32 -15.12 18.08
C HIS A 686 -16.71 -15.14 19.56
N LYS A 687 -17.63 -16.02 19.98
CA LYS A 687 -18.03 -16.20 21.38
C LYS A 687 -16.84 -16.58 22.26
N LYS A 688 -16.02 -17.52 21.80
CA LYS A 688 -14.82 -17.96 22.52
C LYS A 688 -13.87 -16.79 22.79
N VAL A 689 -13.63 -15.94 21.80
CA VAL A 689 -12.76 -14.77 21.94
C VAL A 689 -13.38 -13.74 22.90
N ILE A 690 -14.67 -13.39 22.75
CA ILE A 690 -15.31 -12.46 23.68
C ILE A 690 -15.23 -12.96 25.12
N LYS A 691 -15.53 -14.24 25.38
CA LYS A 691 -15.41 -14.84 26.72
C LYS A 691 -14.00 -14.65 27.29
N GLN A 692 -12.95 -14.82 26.47
CA GLN A 692 -11.56 -14.61 26.89
C GLN A 692 -11.25 -13.14 27.21
N LEU A 693 -11.68 -12.21 26.34
CA LEU A 693 -11.43 -10.78 26.50
C LEU A 693 -12.18 -10.18 27.71
N MET A 694 -13.37 -10.70 28.00
CA MET A 694 -14.22 -10.29 29.13
C MET A 694 -13.97 -11.07 30.42
N HIS A 695 -13.07 -12.05 30.39
CA HIS A 695 -12.75 -12.94 31.52
C HIS A 695 -13.96 -13.73 32.04
N LEU A 696 -14.87 -14.09 31.13
CA LEU A 696 -16.07 -14.84 31.45
C LEU A 696 -15.76 -16.35 31.55
N PRO A 697 -16.41 -17.09 32.47
CA PRO A 697 -16.35 -18.55 32.49
C PRO A 697 -16.76 -19.17 31.14
N GLN A 698 -16.14 -20.30 30.78
CA GLN A 698 -16.47 -20.98 29.51
C GLN A 698 -17.96 -21.38 29.40
N ARG A 699 -18.58 -21.69 30.55
CA ARG A 699 -19.99 -22.06 30.67
C ARG A 699 -20.97 -20.88 30.68
N THR A 700 -20.50 -19.64 30.56
CA THR A 700 -21.37 -18.46 30.48
C THR A 700 -22.35 -18.60 29.32
N ALA A 701 -23.63 -18.38 29.59
CA ALA A 701 -24.69 -18.44 28.59
C ALA A 701 -24.43 -17.46 27.45
N ASP A 702 -24.70 -17.89 26.21
CA ASP A 702 -24.35 -17.12 25.03
C ASP A 702 -25.04 -15.75 24.98
N ALA A 703 -26.32 -15.68 25.36
CA ALA A 703 -27.06 -14.41 25.45
C ALA A 703 -26.36 -13.41 26.38
N THR A 704 -25.87 -13.87 27.54
CA THR A 704 -25.14 -13.03 28.49
C THR A 704 -23.82 -12.52 27.92
N VAL A 705 -23.11 -13.34 27.13
CA VAL A 705 -21.85 -12.92 26.48
C VAL A 705 -22.09 -11.72 25.57
N TYR A 706 -23.13 -11.77 24.75
CA TYR A 706 -23.48 -10.70 23.83
C TYR A 706 -23.94 -9.43 24.55
N ILE A 707 -24.83 -9.56 25.54
CA ILE A 707 -25.32 -8.44 26.36
C ILE A 707 -24.16 -7.72 27.05
N LEU A 708 -23.26 -8.46 27.70
CA LEU A 708 -22.12 -7.86 28.42
C LEU A 708 -21.09 -7.23 27.47
N ALA A 709 -20.93 -7.80 26.28
CA ALA A 709 -20.01 -7.25 25.28
C ALA A 709 -20.58 -6.05 24.51
N GLY A 710 -21.91 -5.84 24.55
CA GLY A 710 -22.58 -4.90 23.66
C GLY A 710 -22.43 -5.29 22.19
N ASP A 711 -22.44 -6.59 21.89
CA ASP A 711 -22.24 -7.14 20.55
C ASP A 711 -23.36 -8.13 20.20
N ILE A 712 -23.47 -8.53 18.94
CA ILE A 712 -24.49 -9.46 18.43
C ILE A 712 -23.84 -10.75 17.88
N PRO A 713 -24.61 -11.84 17.69
CA PRO A 713 -24.12 -13.01 16.96
C PRO A 713 -23.64 -12.63 15.55
N ILE A 714 -22.61 -13.33 15.07
CA ILE A 714 -22.02 -13.07 13.74
C ILE A 714 -23.03 -13.18 12.61
N GLU A 715 -24.00 -14.08 12.74
CA GLU A 715 -25.09 -14.22 11.78
C GLU A 715 -25.87 -12.91 11.62
N GLY A 716 -26.14 -12.20 12.73
CA GLY A 716 -26.77 -10.88 12.70
C GLY A 716 -25.91 -9.83 11.98
N ASP A 717 -24.58 -9.81 12.22
CA ASP A 717 -23.68 -8.90 11.48
C ASP A 717 -23.66 -9.18 9.98
N LEU A 718 -23.66 -10.47 9.60
CA LEU A 718 -23.70 -10.87 8.21
C LEU A 718 -25.02 -10.42 7.56
N HIS A 719 -26.15 -10.58 8.23
CA HIS A 719 -27.44 -10.09 7.73
C HIS A 719 -27.45 -8.57 7.57
N ILE A 720 -26.94 -7.82 8.56
CA ILE A 720 -26.82 -6.35 8.45
C ILE A 720 -25.95 -5.96 7.25
N LYS A 721 -24.83 -6.65 7.02
CA LYS A 721 -23.97 -6.41 5.86
C LYS A 721 -24.68 -6.72 4.55
N ILE A 722 -25.35 -7.87 4.45
CA ILE A 722 -26.09 -8.29 3.25
C ILE A 722 -27.18 -7.27 2.93
N LEU A 723 -28.00 -6.88 3.92
CA LEU A 723 -29.06 -5.88 3.75
C LEU A 723 -28.49 -4.51 3.37
N GLY A 724 -27.38 -4.11 3.98
CA GLY A 724 -26.69 -2.87 3.63
C GLY A 724 -26.17 -2.88 2.18
N GLN A 725 -25.61 -4.00 1.73
CA GLN A 725 -25.17 -4.16 0.34
C GLN A 725 -26.34 -4.18 -0.63
N LEU A 726 -27.43 -4.89 -0.30
CA LEU A 726 -28.65 -4.91 -1.11
C LEU A 726 -29.22 -3.50 -1.29
N GLY A 727 -29.29 -2.72 -0.21
CA GLY A 727 -29.72 -1.33 -0.27
C GLY A 727 -28.80 -0.45 -1.14
N ASN A 728 -27.49 -0.71 -1.16
CA ASN A 728 -26.57 -0.02 -2.05
C ASN A 728 -26.74 -0.43 -3.51
N ILE A 729 -26.96 -1.72 -3.77
CA ILE A 729 -27.23 -2.26 -5.12
C ILE A 729 -28.49 -1.60 -5.71
N PHE A 730 -29.59 -1.52 -4.95
CA PHE A 730 -30.82 -0.88 -5.46
C PHE A 730 -30.71 0.65 -5.62
N ARG A 731 -29.75 1.30 -4.95
CA ARG A 731 -29.42 2.72 -5.16
C ARG A 731 -28.43 2.95 -6.30
N SER A 732 -27.80 1.89 -6.82
CA SER A 732 -26.92 1.97 -7.97
C SER A 732 -27.71 1.73 -9.27
N ASN A 733 -27.05 1.99 -10.41
CA ASN A 733 -27.55 1.66 -11.74
C ASN A 733 -26.71 0.55 -12.41
N GLY A 734 -25.92 -0.19 -11.62
CA GLY A 734 -24.96 -1.18 -12.14
C GLY A 734 -25.57 -2.53 -12.48
N VAL A 735 -24.72 -3.44 -12.98
CA VAL A 735 -25.10 -4.82 -13.34
C VAL A 735 -25.68 -5.59 -12.15
N GLU A 736 -25.18 -5.34 -10.95
CA GLU A 736 -25.63 -6.00 -9.72
C GLU A 736 -27.10 -5.74 -9.44
N ARG A 737 -27.61 -4.56 -9.81
CA ARG A 737 -29.03 -4.23 -9.67
C ARG A 737 -29.87 -5.03 -10.64
N LYS A 738 -29.46 -5.10 -11.90
CA LYS A 738 -30.13 -5.91 -12.94
C LYS A 738 -30.22 -7.38 -12.51
N LEU A 739 -29.16 -7.90 -11.87
CA LEU A 739 -29.16 -9.25 -11.29
C LEU A 739 -30.12 -9.38 -10.12
N ALA A 740 -30.10 -8.45 -9.16
CA ALA A 740 -30.98 -8.49 -7.99
C ALA A 740 -32.47 -8.42 -8.39
N GLU A 741 -32.83 -7.53 -9.32
CA GLU A 741 -34.19 -7.39 -9.86
C GLU A 741 -34.66 -8.68 -10.55
N ARG A 742 -33.80 -9.31 -11.35
CA ARG A 742 -34.10 -10.61 -11.98
C ARG A 742 -34.36 -11.70 -10.94
N GLN A 743 -33.52 -11.79 -9.91
CA GLN A 743 -33.68 -12.81 -8.86
C GLN A 743 -34.97 -12.62 -8.06
N LEU A 744 -35.40 -11.38 -7.83
CA LEU A 744 -36.69 -11.09 -7.20
C LEU A 744 -37.86 -11.49 -8.11
N ALA A 745 -37.80 -11.15 -9.40
CA ALA A 745 -38.85 -11.51 -10.35
C ALA A 745 -39.04 -13.03 -10.49
N MET A 746 -37.96 -13.82 -10.39
CA MET A 746 -38.07 -15.28 -10.40
C MET A 746 -38.82 -15.87 -9.20
N LYS A 747 -38.87 -15.18 -8.05
CA LYS A 747 -39.62 -15.64 -6.87
C LYS A 747 -41.14 -15.42 -7.01
N GLU A 748 -41.56 -14.43 -7.78
CA GLU A 748 -42.98 -14.08 -7.95
C GLU A 748 -43.68 -14.91 -9.04
N GLY A 749 -42.91 -15.48 -9.98
CA GLY A 749 -43.40 -16.44 -10.97
C GLY A 749 -43.42 -17.88 -10.44
N ASN A 750 -44.55 -18.56 -10.54
CA ASN A 750 -44.83 -19.95 -10.13
C ASN A 750 -43.96 -21.02 -10.86
N ILE A 751 -42.64 -21.00 -10.68
CA ILE A 751 -41.70 -22.02 -11.18
C ILE A 751 -41.23 -22.84 -9.99
N ASP A 752 -41.33 -24.18 -10.10
CA ASP A 752 -41.10 -25.18 -9.04
C ASP A 752 -39.84 -24.88 -8.17
N THR A 753 -40.09 -24.26 -7.01
CA THR A 753 -39.09 -23.73 -6.08
C THR A 753 -38.28 -24.82 -5.36
N ARG A 754 -38.55 -26.11 -5.64
CA ARG A 754 -37.78 -27.23 -5.06
C ARG A 754 -36.46 -27.51 -5.81
N LYS A 755 -36.22 -26.88 -6.97
CA LYS A 755 -35.04 -27.13 -7.81
C LYS A 755 -34.06 -25.97 -7.95
N ILE A 756 -34.37 -24.78 -7.43
CA ILE A 756 -33.50 -23.60 -7.53
C ILE A 756 -33.28 -23.08 -6.11
N ARG A 757 -32.04 -23.09 -5.63
CA ARG A 757 -31.71 -22.50 -4.32
C ARG A 757 -31.48 -21.01 -4.50
N PRO A 758 -32.36 -20.12 -4.00
CA PRO A 758 -32.09 -18.69 -4.07
C PRO A 758 -30.81 -18.36 -3.29
N THR A 759 -29.86 -17.70 -3.96
CA THR A 759 -28.58 -17.22 -3.40
C THR A 759 -28.76 -16.04 -2.45
N ILE A 760 -29.85 -15.28 -2.60
CA ILE A 760 -30.28 -14.27 -1.64
C ILE A 760 -31.28 -14.92 -0.68
N ASN A 761 -30.74 -15.63 0.32
CA ASN A 761 -31.51 -15.99 1.52
C ASN A 761 -31.76 -14.70 2.31
N ILE A 762 -32.97 -14.16 2.18
CA ILE A 762 -33.54 -13.12 3.05
C ILE A 762 -33.77 -13.74 4.43
#